data_AF-G3WCM8-F1
#
_entry.id   AF-G3WCM8-F1
#
_cell.length_a   1.000
_cell.length_b   1.000
_cell.length_c   1.000
_cell.angle_alpha   90.00
_cell.angle_beta   90.00
_cell.angle_gamma   90.00
#
_symmetry.space_group_name_H-M   'P 1'
#
loop_
_entity.id
_entity.type
_entity.pdbx_description
1 polymer ?
#
loop_
_entity_poly.entity_id
_entity_poly.type
_entity_poly.pdbx_seq_one_letter_code
_entity_poly.pdbx_strand_id
1 'polypeptide(L)'
;MNIWVALLAFAFCKFLQQMEASPFSCIPRKTIKYQNDSKEFGKSGFSNFSTLLMNKETDTLFIGAREAVFAVDLNDITREMDSVYWFASEGRRLECIHRGKSTIQCRNYILLLHKINNTTLYVCGTNAFHPACDSMVINNTEMHLEGSDKESRGKCPFDPTLKYSSVFVDGALYSATYNNFLGTEPVIFRGLENHLRTEFKTSWLNEPRFVHMDFIQESRGNTDGDDDKIYVFFTETAIEFEFYEKPLVSRIARVCKGDLGGKRLLQKRWTSFLKASLICSLPESDFHFNIVQDVFLLKTGDWRETIFYGIFMQQWGKLDTTAVCAYSMKTVQDVFSKGKYKGLITMENSHVKWVMYRGEVPVPRPGACINNFARSIGFNSSLDLPDKTLQFVREHPLLHSALHPIGGVPVLLKRGSVYTKIVVDRRIGLDQRTYDVLFLATDNGYLHKAFNCDGNMFIVEELQLFQTPESVQSLKLSAEKGMLYLASSSRVVQVPVAVCSRHQHCLDCILARDPYCAWSQKQSQCVSAVGYTNHSEVLIQNIKSGDISECPEVDRPIQNVIVAAGQSSQLRCSPLSNLASTLWRFNGKRLRAEETKYLLYRQGLLVFNITEADSGRYDCQSVEKVGGRELFTTVESYVLNLWSESLVSLVKGSSEWPQAETAPPSFKSDSRRYRDPAPWGAQNEKILSKIFISLFAFLFFSLLSWNFVKGLACLRTTVQEKAPNTIKLDSLGELPLESEEPSHRKQATLAVNSSSSLMPLVLSSSEGDSRNASASNNAAPVQ
;
A
#
# COMPACT_ATOMS: atom_id res chain seq x y z
N MET A 1 -43.48 23.16 9.25
CA MET A 1 -42.83 21.81 9.30
C MET A 1 -42.51 21.27 7.90
N ASN A 2 -43.42 21.32 6.93
CA ASN A 2 -43.22 20.74 5.59
C ASN A 2 -42.11 21.38 4.72
N ILE A 3 -41.85 22.68 4.87
CA ILE A 3 -40.80 23.38 4.09
C ILE A 3 -39.40 22.98 4.54
N TRP A 4 -39.20 22.78 5.85
CA TRP A 4 -37.92 22.36 6.41
C TRP A 4 -37.57 20.91 6.08
N VAL A 5 -38.58 20.03 6.02
CA VAL A 5 -38.40 18.63 5.58
C VAL A 5 -38.08 18.58 4.09
N ALA A 6 -38.73 19.40 3.26
CA ALA A 6 -38.41 19.51 1.84
C ALA A 6 -37.00 20.06 1.60
N LEU A 7 -36.57 21.08 2.36
CA LEU A 7 -35.22 21.63 2.27
C LEU A 7 -34.16 20.64 2.76
N LEU A 8 -34.43 19.88 3.82
CA LEU A 8 -33.55 18.80 4.29
C LEU A 8 -33.48 17.66 3.29
N ALA A 9 -34.60 17.25 2.70
CA ALA A 9 -34.62 16.22 1.65
C ALA A 9 -33.90 16.70 0.38
N PHE A 10 -34.03 17.97 0.01
CA PHE A 10 -33.34 18.55 -1.14
C PHE A 10 -31.84 18.72 -0.88
N ALA A 11 -31.46 19.12 0.34
CA ALA A 11 -30.07 19.18 0.77
C ALA A 11 -29.46 17.78 0.87
N PHE A 12 -30.21 16.79 1.35
CA PHE A 12 -29.80 15.39 1.42
C PHE A 12 -29.70 14.76 0.03
N CYS A 13 -30.63 15.05 -0.89
CA CYS A 13 -30.53 14.64 -2.30
C CYS A 13 -29.37 15.34 -3.03
N LYS A 14 -29.12 16.63 -2.77
CA LYS A 14 -27.93 17.32 -3.30
C LYS A 14 -26.64 16.74 -2.73
N PHE A 15 -26.62 16.42 -1.43
CA PHE A 15 -25.49 15.77 -0.78
C PHE A 15 -25.27 14.35 -1.33
N LEU A 16 -26.33 13.58 -1.59
CA LEU A 16 -26.27 12.26 -2.23
C LEU A 16 -25.83 12.35 -3.70
N GLN A 17 -26.32 13.33 -4.48
CA GLN A 17 -25.86 13.58 -5.85
C GLN A 17 -24.39 14.03 -5.89
N GLN A 18 -23.94 14.76 -4.88
CA GLN A 18 -22.54 15.16 -4.71
C GLN A 18 -21.65 14.02 -4.20
N MET A 19 -22.25 12.99 -3.58
CA MET A 19 -21.58 11.72 -3.25
C MET A 19 -21.49 10.77 -4.46
N GLU A 20 -22.47 10.79 -5.39
CA GLU A 20 -22.41 10.03 -6.65
C GLU A 20 -21.50 10.68 -7.70
N ALA A 21 -21.30 12.00 -7.64
CA ALA A 21 -20.35 12.73 -8.48
C ALA A 21 -19.08 13.11 -7.70
N SER A 22 -18.38 12.11 -7.15
CA SER A 22 -16.96 12.29 -6.82
C SER A 22 -16.14 12.05 -8.09
N PRO A 23 -15.33 13.02 -8.56
CA PRO A 23 -14.41 12.81 -9.69
C PRO A 23 -13.32 11.75 -9.41
N PHE A 24 -13.31 11.14 -8.21
CA PHE A 24 -12.31 10.18 -7.75
C PHE A 24 -12.80 8.73 -7.64
N SER A 25 -13.94 8.37 -8.25
CA SER A 25 -14.36 6.96 -8.30
C SER A 25 -13.59 6.20 -9.39
N CYS A 26 -12.35 5.78 -9.08
CA CYS A 26 -11.55 4.91 -9.95
C CYS A 26 -12.13 3.48 -9.90
N ILE A 27 -13.25 3.26 -10.61
CA ILE A 27 -13.86 1.94 -10.79
C ILE A 27 -13.05 1.19 -11.86
N PRO A 28 -12.64 -0.07 -11.61
CA PRO A 28 -12.00 -0.89 -12.63
C PRO A 28 -12.92 -1.09 -13.84
N ARG A 29 -12.43 -0.79 -15.06
CA ARG A 29 -13.24 -0.94 -16.29
C ARG A 29 -13.76 -2.36 -16.47
N LYS A 30 -12.95 -3.37 -16.14
CA LYS A 30 -13.34 -4.79 -16.25
C LYS A 30 -12.96 -5.55 -14.98
N THR A 31 -13.85 -6.41 -14.51
CA THR A 31 -13.59 -7.31 -13.36
C THR A 31 -13.43 -8.73 -13.86
N ILE A 32 -12.26 -9.31 -13.62
CA ILE A 32 -11.94 -10.68 -13.99
C ILE A 32 -12.04 -11.55 -12.75
N LYS A 33 -13.03 -12.42 -12.73
CA LYS A 33 -13.20 -13.41 -11.66
C LYS A 33 -12.08 -14.44 -11.72
N TYR A 34 -11.84 -15.09 -10.58
CA TYR A 34 -10.86 -16.15 -10.47
C TYR A 34 -11.09 -17.24 -11.53
N GLN A 35 -10.00 -17.68 -12.18
CA GLN A 35 -9.98 -18.72 -13.20
C GLN A 35 -9.06 -19.85 -12.69
N ASN A 36 -9.48 -21.10 -12.80
CA ASN A 36 -8.69 -22.25 -12.31
C ASN A 36 -7.40 -22.50 -13.11
N ASP A 37 -7.21 -21.81 -14.23
CA ASP A 37 -6.11 -22.05 -15.16
C ASP A 37 -4.86 -21.19 -14.83
N SER A 38 -4.88 -20.44 -13.72
CA SER A 38 -3.71 -19.69 -13.23
C SER A 38 -2.59 -20.64 -12.85
N LYS A 39 -1.36 -20.32 -13.28
CA LYS A 39 -0.16 -21.04 -12.83
C LYS A 39 0.10 -20.67 -11.37
N GLU A 40 0.03 -21.67 -10.49
CA GLU A 40 0.16 -21.50 -9.05
C GLU A 40 1.19 -22.48 -8.48
N PHE A 41 1.97 -22.00 -7.52
CA PHE A 41 2.90 -22.81 -6.72
C PHE A 41 2.49 -22.77 -5.26
N GLY A 42 2.31 -23.95 -4.67
CA GLY A 42 2.13 -24.13 -3.24
C GLY A 42 2.66 -25.50 -2.83
N LYS A 43 3.11 -25.62 -1.58
CA LYS A 43 3.67 -26.87 -1.04
C LYS A 43 2.94 -27.27 0.23
N SER A 44 2.41 -28.49 0.24
CA SER A 44 1.72 -29.04 1.42
C SER A 44 2.62 -29.05 2.65
N GLY A 45 2.10 -28.62 3.80
CA GLY A 45 2.87 -28.48 5.04
C GLY A 45 3.60 -27.14 5.22
N PHE A 46 3.71 -26.34 4.17
CA PHE A 46 4.40 -25.04 4.18
C PHE A 46 3.42 -23.88 4.01
N SER A 47 3.80 -22.71 4.52
CA SER A 47 2.99 -21.49 4.47
C SER A 47 3.90 -20.26 4.50
N ASN A 48 3.29 -19.07 4.40
CA ASN A 48 3.97 -17.78 4.45
C ASN A 48 4.99 -17.57 3.34
N PHE A 49 4.58 -17.86 2.09
CA PHE A 49 5.32 -17.51 0.88
C PHE A 49 5.37 -15.99 0.78
N SER A 50 6.43 -15.38 1.31
CA SER A 50 6.48 -13.94 1.59
C SER A 50 7.66 -13.24 0.92
N THR A 51 8.72 -13.97 0.60
CA THR A 51 9.93 -13.43 -0.01
C THR A 51 10.10 -14.00 -1.40
N LEU A 52 10.24 -13.13 -2.41
CA LEU A 52 10.47 -13.52 -3.80
C LEU A 52 11.77 -12.90 -4.30
N LEU A 53 12.65 -13.71 -4.87
CA LEU A 53 13.87 -13.28 -5.54
C LEU A 53 13.90 -13.87 -6.96
N MET A 54 13.84 -13.02 -7.97
CA MET A 54 13.95 -13.44 -9.37
C MET A 54 15.41 -13.44 -9.80
N ASN A 55 15.88 -14.54 -10.38
CA ASN A 55 17.15 -14.62 -11.08
C ASN A 55 16.89 -14.81 -12.58
N LYS A 56 17.00 -13.72 -13.34
CA LYS A 56 16.74 -13.72 -14.79
C LYS A 56 17.78 -14.51 -15.58
N GLU A 57 19.01 -14.59 -15.10
CA GLU A 57 20.11 -15.27 -15.81
C GLU A 57 19.92 -16.78 -15.86
N THR A 58 19.29 -17.35 -14.82
CA THR A 58 19.04 -18.79 -14.70
C THR A 58 17.57 -19.14 -14.87
N ASP A 59 16.73 -18.18 -15.26
CA ASP A 59 15.27 -18.33 -15.32
C ASP A 59 14.70 -19.01 -14.06
N THR A 60 15.12 -18.55 -12.89
CA THR A 60 14.72 -19.12 -11.58
C THR A 60 14.00 -18.10 -10.72
N LEU A 61 12.89 -18.50 -10.11
CA LEU A 61 12.25 -17.77 -9.02
C LEU A 61 12.53 -18.48 -7.70
N PHE A 62 13.25 -17.81 -6.79
CA PHE A 62 13.43 -18.28 -5.42
C PHE A 62 12.32 -17.75 -4.53
N ILE A 63 11.76 -18.64 -3.71
CA ILE A 63 10.60 -18.37 -2.86
C ILE A 63 10.96 -18.70 -1.41
N GLY A 64 11.03 -17.69 -0.57
CA GLY A 64 11.21 -17.84 0.89
C GLY A 64 9.85 -18.03 1.58
N ALA A 65 9.74 -19.14 2.31
CA ALA A 65 8.55 -19.52 3.06
C ALA A 65 8.89 -19.77 4.55
N ARG A 66 7.90 -20.20 5.33
CA ARG A 66 8.16 -20.71 6.69
C ARG A 66 8.90 -22.04 6.60
N GLU A 67 10.10 -22.10 7.15
CA GLU A 67 11.00 -23.26 7.28
C GLU A 67 11.58 -23.78 5.96
N ALA A 68 11.42 -23.06 4.83
CA ALA A 68 11.91 -23.51 3.54
C ALA A 68 12.25 -22.38 2.57
N VAL A 69 13.15 -22.68 1.63
CA VAL A 69 13.39 -21.94 0.40
C VAL A 69 13.15 -22.87 -0.78
N PHE A 70 12.34 -22.43 -1.74
CA PHE A 70 12.05 -23.17 -2.97
C PHE A 70 12.66 -22.46 -4.18
N ALA A 71 13.13 -23.22 -5.16
CA ALA A 71 13.45 -22.72 -6.49
C ALA A 71 12.46 -23.31 -7.50
N VAL A 72 11.81 -22.44 -8.26
CA VAL A 72 10.87 -22.84 -9.32
C VAL A 72 11.25 -22.21 -10.65
N ASP A 73 10.86 -22.85 -11.75
CA ASP A 73 11.10 -22.32 -13.10
C ASP A 73 10.35 -20.98 -13.27
N LEU A 74 11.06 -19.94 -13.69
CA LEU A 74 10.51 -18.59 -13.85
C LEU A 74 9.48 -18.52 -15.00
N ASN A 75 9.59 -19.40 -16.00
CA ASN A 75 8.65 -19.49 -17.12
C ASN A 75 7.39 -20.29 -16.74
N ASP A 76 7.52 -21.23 -15.79
CA ASP A 76 6.41 -22.01 -15.27
C ASP A 76 6.59 -22.34 -13.79
N ILE A 77 5.99 -21.52 -12.93
CA ILE A 77 6.19 -21.66 -11.47
C ILE A 77 5.61 -22.95 -10.89
N THR A 78 4.78 -23.68 -11.64
CA THR A 78 4.27 -24.99 -11.21
C THR A 78 5.37 -26.05 -11.14
N ARG A 79 6.50 -25.80 -11.80
CA ARG A 79 7.65 -26.70 -11.88
C ARG A 79 8.67 -26.33 -10.80
N GLU A 80 8.62 -27.07 -9.70
CA GLU A 80 9.67 -27.06 -8.68
C GLU A 80 10.97 -27.63 -9.25
N MET A 81 12.06 -26.89 -9.10
CA MET A 81 13.40 -27.32 -9.51
C MET A 81 14.14 -27.96 -8.33
N ASP A 82 14.13 -27.29 -7.18
CA ASP A 82 14.73 -27.79 -5.95
C ASP A 82 14.18 -27.08 -4.69
N SER A 83 14.45 -27.62 -3.51
CA SER A 83 14.00 -27.08 -2.23
C SER A 83 15.02 -27.31 -1.11
N VAL A 84 15.15 -26.32 -0.22
CA VAL A 84 15.99 -26.39 0.97
C VAL A 84 15.14 -26.14 2.20
N TYR A 85 15.19 -27.06 3.15
CA TYR A 85 14.47 -26.94 4.41
C TYR A 85 15.40 -26.44 5.52
N TRP A 86 14.96 -25.40 6.23
CA TRP A 86 15.71 -24.77 7.31
C TRP A 86 14.84 -24.61 8.56
N PHE A 87 14.59 -25.72 9.23
CA PHE A 87 13.79 -25.78 10.45
C PHE A 87 14.52 -25.15 11.64
N ALA A 88 13.76 -24.46 12.51
CA ALA A 88 14.29 -24.09 13.82
C ALA A 88 14.45 -25.35 14.69
N SER A 89 15.59 -25.48 15.37
CA SER A 89 15.88 -26.64 16.22
C SER A 89 14.85 -26.75 17.36
N GLU A 90 14.60 -27.97 17.83
CA GLU A 90 13.62 -28.22 18.89
C GLU A 90 13.93 -27.41 20.16
N GLY A 91 15.20 -27.32 20.56
CA GLY A 91 15.63 -26.50 21.69
C GLY A 91 15.28 -25.01 21.52
N ARG A 92 15.56 -24.41 20.34
CA ARG A 92 15.21 -23.01 20.05
C ARG A 92 13.70 -22.80 20.08
N ARG A 93 12.92 -23.75 19.54
CA ARG A 93 11.46 -23.69 19.55
C ARG A 93 10.88 -23.74 20.96
N LEU A 94 11.37 -24.65 21.80
CA LEU A 94 10.95 -24.78 23.20
C LEU A 94 11.32 -23.53 24.00
N GLU A 95 12.53 -22.99 23.82
CA GLU A 95 12.95 -21.75 24.49
C GLU A 95 12.04 -20.57 24.09
N CYS A 96 11.73 -20.43 22.80
CA CYS A 96 10.82 -19.40 22.29
C CYS A 96 9.42 -19.51 22.93
N ILE A 97 8.89 -20.73 23.05
CA ILE A 97 7.59 -21.00 23.69
C ILE A 97 7.64 -20.67 25.19
N HIS A 98 8.72 -21.07 25.89
CA HIS A 98 8.93 -20.75 27.31
C HIS A 98 9.03 -19.24 27.56
N ARG A 99 9.52 -18.47 26.57
CA ARG A 99 9.53 -16.99 26.60
C ARG A 99 8.16 -16.37 26.24
N GLY A 100 7.10 -17.16 26.13
CA GLY A 100 5.71 -16.69 26.00
C GLY A 100 5.23 -16.45 24.57
N LYS A 101 5.95 -16.95 23.55
CA LYS A 101 5.56 -16.83 22.14
C LYS A 101 4.74 -18.05 21.68
N SER A 102 3.91 -17.86 20.65
CA SER A 102 3.07 -18.96 20.13
C SER A 102 3.87 -20.00 19.34
N THR A 103 3.35 -21.23 19.28
CA THR A 103 3.95 -22.32 18.48
C THR A 103 4.07 -22.01 16.99
N ILE A 104 3.21 -21.13 16.47
CA ILE A 104 3.24 -20.65 15.08
C ILE A 104 4.41 -19.68 14.87
N GLN A 105 4.60 -18.72 15.79
CA GLN A 105 5.70 -17.75 15.68
C GLN A 105 7.07 -18.37 16.01
N CYS A 106 7.12 -19.43 16.83
CA CYS A 106 8.33 -20.18 17.16
C CYS A 106 8.74 -21.16 16.05
N ARG A 107 8.89 -20.62 14.84
CA ARG A 107 9.31 -21.30 13.60
C ARG A 107 10.36 -20.44 12.90
N ASN A 108 11.07 -21.00 11.92
CA ASN A 108 11.96 -20.20 11.10
C ASN A 108 11.17 -19.59 9.93
N TYR A 109 11.02 -18.28 9.87
CA TYR A 109 10.43 -17.59 8.71
C TYR A 109 11.54 -17.04 7.85
N ILE A 110 11.63 -17.44 6.58
CA ILE A 110 12.65 -16.90 5.66
C ILE A 110 12.18 -15.54 5.15
N LEU A 111 12.89 -14.50 5.57
CA LEU A 111 12.51 -13.10 5.35
C LEU A 111 13.46 -12.39 4.37
N LEU A 112 14.71 -12.84 4.29
CA LEU A 112 15.71 -12.22 3.41
C LEU A 112 16.25 -13.25 2.43
N LEU A 113 16.24 -12.88 1.15
CA LEU A 113 16.86 -13.60 0.04
C LEU A 113 17.55 -12.58 -0.87
N HIS A 114 18.88 -12.61 -0.93
CA HIS A 114 19.67 -11.73 -1.79
C HIS A 114 20.65 -12.53 -2.64
N LYS A 115 20.82 -12.14 -3.90
CA LYS A 115 21.86 -12.70 -4.77
C LYS A 115 23.21 -12.09 -4.39
N ILE A 116 24.18 -12.93 -4.01
CA ILE A 116 25.58 -12.49 -3.84
C ILE A 116 26.29 -12.58 -5.18
N ASN A 117 26.19 -13.76 -5.81
CA ASN A 117 26.74 -14.05 -7.13
C ASN A 117 25.82 -15.10 -7.81
N ASN A 118 26.26 -15.67 -8.93
CA ASN A 118 25.43 -16.60 -9.71
C ASN A 118 25.22 -17.97 -9.03
N THR A 119 26.08 -18.33 -8.09
CA THR A 119 26.10 -19.64 -7.41
C THR A 119 25.79 -19.52 -5.92
N THR A 120 25.57 -18.33 -5.38
CA THR A 120 25.45 -18.12 -3.94
C THR A 120 24.42 -17.05 -3.63
N LEU A 121 23.47 -17.40 -2.75
CA LEU A 121 22.47 -16.51 -2.19
C LEU A 121 22.73 -16.27 -0.70
N TYR A 122 22.45 -15.07 -0.23
CA TYR A 122 22.42 -14.74 1.19
C TYR A 122 20.99 -14.92 1.72
N VAL A 123 20.82 -15.80 2.69
CA VAL A 123 19.50 -16.20 3.21
C VAL A 123 19.45 -15.91 4.71
N CYS A 124 18.36 -15.29 5.18
CA CYS A 124 18.14 -15.11 6.61
C CYS A 124 16.70 -15.42 7.01
N GLY A 125 16.55 -15.93 8.23
CA GLY A 125 15.24 -16.16 8.83
C GLY A 125 15.19 -15.90 10.33
N THR A 126 13.97 -15.84 10.87
CA THR A 126 13.71 -15.52 12.29
C THR A 126 14.14 -16.62 13.25
N ASN A 127 14.18 -17.86 12.76
CA ASN A 127 14.67 -19.05 13.45
C ASN A 127 14.21 -19.15 14.92
N ALA A 128 12.88 -19.08 15.11
CA ALA A 128 12.20 -19.10 16.41
C ALA A 128 12.70 -18.00 17.38
N PHE A 129 12.68 -16.74 16.93
CA PHE A 129 13.19 -15.58 17.67
C PHE A 129 14.68 -15.71 18.03
N HIS A 130 15.44 -16.38 17.18
CA HIS A 130 16.89 -16.41 17.25
C HIS A 130 17.47 -16.22 15.84
N PRO A 131 17.35 -15.00 15.27
CA PRO A 131 17.61 -14.74 13.87
C PRO A 131 18.94 -15.35 13.43
N ALA A 132 18.94 -15.99 12.27
CA ALA A 132 20.12 -16.59 11.67
C ALA A 132 20.21 -16.20 10.19
N CYS A 133 21.45 -16.08 9.70
CA CYS A 133 21.75 -15.89 8.30
C CYS A 133 22.80 -16.92 7.88
N ASP A 134 22.70 -17.38 6.64
CA ASP A 134 23.65 -18.31 6.05
C ASP A 134 23.82 -18.02 4.54
N SER A 135 24.85 -18.61 3.94
CA SER A 135 24.98 -18.65 2.49
C SER A 135 24.33 -19.92 1.96
N MET A 136 23.50 -19.79 0.93
CA MET A 136 22.95 -20.91 0.19
C MET A 136 23.70 -21.04 -1.14
N VAL A 137 24.40 -22.15 -1.32
CA VAL A 137 25.18 -22.44 -2.53
C VAL A 137 24.32 -23.23 -3.51
N ILE A 138 24.42 -22.88 -4.78
CA ILE A 138 23.70 -23.46 -5.91
C ILE A 138 24.75 -24.14 -6.80
N ASN A 139 24.78 -25.47 -6.77
CA ASN A 139 25.64 -26.30 -7.61
C ASN A 139 24.77 -26.93 -8.71
N ASN A 140 24.89 -26.41 -9.93
CA ASN A 140 23.99 -26.72 -11.05
C ASN A 140 22.52 -26.42 -10.69
N THR A 141 21.76 -27.44 -10.27
CA THR A 141 20.36 -27.34 -9.83
C THR A 141 20.16 -27.67 -8.36
N GLU A 142 21.20 -28.16 -7.67
CA GLU A 142 21.11 -28.52 -6.24
C GLU A 142 21.48 -27.33 -5.37
N MET A 143 20.64 -27.06 -4.38
CA MET A 143 20.77 -25.99 -3.41
C MET A 143 21.06 -26.58 -2.04
N HIS A 144 22.02 -26.01 -1.33
CA HIS A 144 22.27 -26.38 0.07
C HIS A 144 22.79 -25.17 0.86
N LEU A 145 22.54 -25.18 2.16
CA LEU A 145 23.10 -24.21 3.10
C LEU A 145 24.52 -24.62 3.49
N GLU A 146 25.42 -23.65 3.62
CA GLU A 146 26.80 -23.91 4.07
C GLU A 146 26.87 -24.36 5.54
N GLY A 147 25.83 -24.09 6.33
CA GLY A 147 25.81 -24.38 7.76
C GLY A 147 26.59 -23.37 8.59
N SER A 148 26.82 -22.16 8.06
CA SER A 148 27.49 -21.08 8.77
C SER A 148 26.47 -20.29 9.58
N ASP A 149 26.13 -20.77 10.78
CA ASP A 149 25.18 -20.13 11.72
C ASP A 149 25.79 -18.81 12.25
N LYS A 150 25.84 -17.76 11.41
CA LYS A 150 26.49 -16.48 11.70
C LYS A 150 25.54 -15.57 12.47
N GLU A 151 26.08 -14.80 13.43
CA GLU A 151 25.29 -13.82 14.19
C GLU A 151 24.61 -12.82 13.25
N SER A 152 23.29 -12.68 13.40
CA SER A 152 22.43 -11.90 12.51
C SER A 152 21.62 -10.79 13.19
N ARG A 153 22.01 -10.44 14.43
CA ARG A 153 21.42 -9.30 15.15
C ARG A 153 21.53 -8.02 14.31
N GLY A 154 20.41 -7.31 14.17
CA GLY A 154 20.31 -6.11 13.34
C GLY A 154 20.27 -6.38 11.82
N LYS A 155 20.41 -7.63 11.36
CA LYS A 155 20.28 -8.02 9.94
C LYS A 155 18.86 -8.52 9.63
N CYS A 156 18.33 -9.40 10.48
CA CYS A 156 17.02 -10.05 10.33
C CYS A 156 16.19 -9.87 11.62
N PRO A 157 14.86 -9.63 11.55
CA PRO A 157 14.04 -9.45 12.76
C PRO A 157 13.87 -10.75 13.56
N PHE A 158 13.66 -10.61 14.87
CA PHE A 158 13.31 -11.71 15.78
C PHE A 158 11.88 -12.20 15.58
N ASP A 159 10.93 -11.26 15.51
CA ASP A 159 9.51 -11.56 15.36
C ASP A 159 9.13 -11.53 13.87
N PRO A 160 8.48 -12.58 13.33
CA PRO A 160 8.07 -12.62 11.91
C PRO A 160 7.02 -11.57 11.54
N THR A 161 6.37 -10.94 12.52
CA THR A 161 5.36 -9.89 12.29
C THR A 161 5.96 -8.49 12.16
N LEU A 162 7.20 -8.29 12.63
CA LEU A 162 7.88 -7.00 12.54
C LEU A 162 8.23 -6.69 11.09
N LYS A 163 8.00 -5.43 10.70
CA LYS A 163 8.33 -4.96 9.36
C LYS A 163 9.82 -4.72 9.23
N TYR A 164 10.37 -5.06 8.07
CA TYR A 164 11.79 -5.01 7.77
C TYR A 164 12.00 -4.57 6.33
N SER A 165 13.22 -4.14 6.02
CA SER A 165 13.65 -3.97 4.64
C SER A 165 15.16 -4.17 4.53
N SER A 166 15.65 -4.59 3.36
CA SER A 166 17.09 -4.79 3.15
C SER A 166 17.45 -4.76 1.69
N VAL A 167 18.71 -4.44 1.40
CA VAL A 167 19.33 -4.53 0.08
C VAL A 167 20.78 -5.03 0.24
N PHE A 168 21.24 -5.84 -0.71
CA PHE A 168 22.62 -6.31 -0.77
C PHE A 168 23.36 -5.55 -1.88
N VAL A 169 24.43 -4.84 -1.52
CA VAL A 169 25.17 -3.96 -2.44
C VAL A 169 26.66 -4.12 -2.19
N ASP A 170 27.42 -4.41 -3.24
CA ASP A 170 28.89 -4.50 -3.22
C ASP A 170 29.44 -5.34 -2.06
N GLY A 171 28.85 -6.52 -1.81
CA GLY A 171 29.29 -7.44 -0.75
C GLY A 171 28.79 -7.10 0.66
N ALA A 172 28.07 -5.99 0.84
CA ALA A 172 27.52 -5.59 2.13
C ALA A 172 25.98 -5.69 2.17
N LEU A 173 25.45 -6.21 3.27
CA LEU A 173 24.02 -6.19 3.54
C LEU A 173 23.65 -4.89 4.27
N TYR A 174 22.76 -4.10 3.68
CA TYR A 174 22.07 -3.02 4.36
C TYR A 174 20.71 -3.53 4.82
N SER A 175 20.39 -3.32 6.09
CA SER A 175 19.15 -3.81 6.71
C SER A 175 18.51 -2.73 7.57
N ALA A 176 17.20 -2.71 7.60
CA ALA A 176 16.39 -1.88 8.47
C ALA A 176 15.41 -2.79 9.20
N THR A 177 15.63 -2.98 10.50
CA THR A 177 14.92 -3.95 11.32
C THR A 177 15.09 -3.63 12.81
N TYR A 178 14.85 -4.61 13.69
CA TYR A 178 15.00 -4.49 15.13
C TYR A 178 16.15 -5.35 15.64
N ASN A 179 16.90 -4.81 16.59
CA ASN A 179 18.13 -5.42 17.11
C ASN A 179 17.90 -6.41 18.27
N ASN A 180 16.70 -6.41 18.87
CA ASN A 180 16.40 -7.18 20.08
C ASN A 180 15.11 -8.01 19.98
N PHE A 181 14.97 -8.96 20.90
CA PHE A 181 13.83 -9.88 20.98
C PHE A 181 12.47 -9.18 21.12
N LEU A 182 12.43 -8.05 21.84
CA LEU A 182 11.20 -7.32 22.13
C LEU A 182 10.72 -6.43 20.97
N GLY A 183 11.56 -6.16 19.97
CA GLY A 183 11.21 -5.23 18.90
C GLY A 183 11.17 -3.77 19.36
N THR A 184 12.05 -3.38 20.29
CA THR A 184 12.10 -2.01 20.84
C THR A 184 13.34 -1.23 20.42
N GLU A 185 14.36 -1.90 19.87
CA GLU A 185 15.58 -1.27 19.39
C GLU A 185 15.62 -1.25 17.85
N PRO A 186 15.00 -0.25 17.18
CA PRO A 186 15.07 -0.15 15.73
C PRO A 186 16.47 0.24 15.28
N VAL A 187 16.89 -0.32 14.14
CA VAL A 187 18.22 -0.10 13.60
C VAL A 187 18.21 -0.09 12.08
N ILE A 188 18.90 0.89 11.49
CA ILE A 188 19.38 0.81 10.10
C ILE A 188 20.87 0.48 10.17
N PHE A 189 21.23 -0.66 9.59
CA PHE A 189 22.49 -1.36 9.81
C PHE A 189 23.17 -1.69 8.48
N ARG A 190 24.51 -1.67 8.46
CA ARG A 190 25.33 -2.29 7.42
C ARG A 190 26.12 -3.45 8.03
N GLY A 191 25.94 -4.63 7.48
CA GLY A 191 26.57 -5.88 7.89
C GLY A 191 27.69 -6.36 6.96
N LEU A 192 28.38 -7.41 7.41
CA LEU A 192 29.48 -8.12 6.74
C LEU A 192 30.80 -7.33 6.76
N GLU A 193 30.80 -6.11 6.21
CA GLU A 193 31.97 -5.23 6.18
C GLU A 193 31.66 -3.85 6.77
N ASN A 194 32.67 -3.23 7.40
CA ASN A 194 32.60 -1.87 7.94
C ASN A 194 31.27 -1.57 8.66
N HIS A 195 31.01 -2.34 9.73
CA HIS A 195 29.73 -2.32 10.43
C HIS A 195 29.36 -0.91 10.92
N LEU A 196 28.25 -0.38 10.38
CA LEU A 196 27.67 0.89 10.78
C LEU A 196 26.21 0.69 11.18
N ARG A 197 25.77 1.51 12.13
CA ARG A 197 24.38 1.49 12.60
C ARG A 197 23.88 2.87 12.98
N THR A 198 22.57 3.04 13.05
CA THR A 198 21.94 4.23 13.64
C THR A 198 22.18 4.28 15.16
N GLU A 199 22.11 5.49 15.73
CA GLU A 199 22.05 5.66 17.18
C GLU A 199 20.67 5.24 17.71
N PHE A 200 20.63 4.67 18.91
CA PHE A 200 19.37 4.36 19.61
C PHE A 200 18.79 5.61 20.30
N LYS A 201 18.52 6.64 19.49
CA LYS A 201 17.83 7.87 19.91
C LYS A 201 16.50 7.97 19.17
N THR A 202 15.46 8.42 19.87
CA THR A 202 14.14 8.68 19.27
C THR A 202 14.19 9.74 18.16
N SER A 203 15.14 10.68 18.21
CA SER A 203 15.35 11.64 17.12
C SER A 203 15.79 10.98 15.81
N TRP A 204 16.50 9.85 15.88
CA TRP A 204 16.94 9.09 14.72
C TRP A 204 15.82 8.18 14.20
N LEU A 205 15.28 7.33 15.07
CA LEU A 205 14.21 6.38 14.75
C LEU A 205 13.26 6.27 15.94
N ASN A 206 11.96 6.48 15.72
CA ASN A 206 10.95 6.41 16.78
C ASN A 206 9.85 5.41 16.43
N GLU A 207 10.00 4.16 16.91
CA GLU A 207 9.06 3.06 16.63
C GLU A 207 8.76 2.87 15.12
N PRO A 208 9.79 2.75 14.25
CA PRO A 208 9.60 2.73 12.81
C PRO A 208 9.01 1.40 12.29
N ARG A 209 8.14 1.50 11.31
CA ARG A 209 7.67 0.41 10.45
C ARG A 209 8.37 0.53 9.11
N PHE A 210 9.44 -0.25 8.92
CA PHE A 210 10.21 -0.24 7.68
C PHE A 210 9.40 -0.81 6.51
N VAL A 211 9.54 -0.21 5.33
CA VAL A 211 8.73 -0.55 4.16
C VAL A 211 9.59 -0.98 2.99
N HIS A 212 10.56 -0.16 2.61
CA HIS A 212 11.38 -0.41 1.43
C HIS A 212 12.79 0.15 1.61
N MET A 213 13.76 -0.46 0.94
CA MET A 213 15.14 -0.05 0.91
C MET A 213 15.67 -0.32 -0.49
N ASP A 214 16.35 0.66 -1.06
CA ASP A 214 16.93 0.52 -2.40
C ASP A 214 18.19 1.35 -2.58
N PHE A 215 19.03 0.89 -3.49
CA PHE A 215 20.29 1.49 -3.88
C PHE A 215 20.14 2.37 -5.12
N ILE A 216 20.69 3.59 -5.06
CA ILE A 216 20.77 4.51 -6.20
C ILE A 216 22.23 4.89 -6.42
N GLN A 217 22.72 4.59 -7.62
CA GLN A 217 24.09 4.87 -8.05
C GLN A 217 24.26 6.33 -8.47
N GLU A 218 24.09 7.26 -7.53
CA GLU A 218 24.17 8.71 -7.79
C GLU A 218 25.57 9.18 -8.20
N SER A 219 26.61 8.37 -8.02
CA SER A 219 27.97 8.69 -8.50
C SER A 219 28.07 8.68 -10.03
N ARG A 220 27.22 7.91 -10.72
CA ARG A 220 27.27 7.76 -12.17
C ARG A 220 26.88 9.08 -12.86
N GLY A 221 27.79 9.62 -13.67
CA GLY A 221 27.55 10.86 -14.43
C GLY A 221 27.43 12.11 -13.55
N ASN A 222 27.93 12.05 -12.30
CA ASN A 222 27.88 13.15 -11.34
C ASN A 222 29.21 13.91 -11.30
N THR A 223 29.19 15.16 -11.76
CA THR A 223 30.37 16.02 -11.85
C THR A 223 30.89 16.49 -10.49
N ASP A 224 30.03 16.43 -9.46
CA ASP A 224 30.39 16.87 -8.10
C ASP A 224 31.17 15.79 -7.34
N GLY A 225 31.36 14.61 -7.93
CA GLY A 225 32.04 13.47 -7.30
C GLY A 225 31.33 12.98 -6.04
N ASP A 226 30.01 13.13 -6.01
CA ASP A 226 29.11 12.63 -4.97
C ASP A 226 29.05 11.10 -4.99
N ASP A 227 28.66 10.50 -3.87
CA ASP A 227 28.67 9.07 -3.66
C ASP A 227 27.28 8.45 -3.88
N ASP A 228 27.27 7.13 -4.06
CA ASP A 228 26.06 6.33 -4.12
C ASP A 228 25.32 6.32 -2.78
N LYS A 229 24.00 6.12 -2.83
CA LYS A 229 23.15 6.24 -1.65
C LYS A 229 22.22 5.06 -1.48
N ILE A 230 21.98 4.70 -0.22
CA ILE A 230 20.96 3.75 0.18
C ILE A 230 19.79 4.54 0.73
N TYR A 231 18.64 4.43 0.10
CA TYR A 231 17.39 5.06 0.53
C TYR A 231 16.56 4.08 1.34
N VAL A 232 15.95 4.56 2.42
CA VAL A 232 15.13 3.76 3.33
C VAL A 232 13.79 4.45 3.54
N PHE A 233 12.70 3.71 3.33
CA PHE A 233 11.33 4.19 3.46
C PHE A 233 10.66 3.52 4.66
N PHE A 234 10.03 4.31 5.50
CA PHE A 234 9.37 3.81 6.71
C PHE A 234 8.31 4.77 7.23
N THR A 235 7.38 4.26 8.03
CA THR A 235 6.48 5.08 8.85
C THR A 235 7.01 5.10 10.28
N GLU A 236 6.99 6.21 10.99
CA GLU A 236 7.40 6.27 12.41
C GLU A 236 6.46 7.17 13.23
N THR A 237 6.56 7.09 14.55
CA THR A 237 5.86 8.00 15.46
C THR A 237 6.52 9.39 15.38
N ALA A 238 5.75 10.42 14.99
CA ALA A 238 6.29 11.76 14.79
C ALA A 238 6.78 12.37 16.11
N ILE A 239 7.96 13.00 16.06
CA ILE A 239 8.54 13.73 17.20
C ILE A 239 8.22 15.23 17.13
N GLU A 240 7.86 15.71 15.94
CA GLU A 240 7.62 17.13 15.66
C GLU A 240 6.19 17.62 15.91
N PHE A 241 5.28 16.71 16.26
CA PHE A 241 3.87 17.02 16.48
C PHE A 241 3.50 16.67 17.91
N GLU A 242 2.94 17.64 18.63
CA GLU A 242 2.31 17.44 19.92
C GLU A 242 0.80 17.31 19.71
N PHE A 243 0.26 16.11 19.88
CA PHE A 243 -1.16 15.82 19.72
C PHE A 243 -1.59 14.80 20.77
N TYR A 244 -2.89 14.73 21.11
CA TYR A 244 -3.41 13.81 22.14
C TYR A 244 -3.09 12.34 21.82
N GLU A 245 -3.22 11.97 20.54
CA GLU A 245 -2.68 10.73 19.98
C GLU A 245 -1.46 11.05 19.12
N LYS A 246 -0.35 10.33 19.33
CA LYS A 246 0.87 10.58 18.58
C LYS A 246 0.64 10.28 17.08
N PRO A 247 0.79 11.27 16.18
CA PRO A 247 0.58 11.04 14.75
C PRO A 247 1.75 10.22 14.19
N LEU A 248 1.42 9.29 13.30
CA LEU A 248 2.39 8.60 12.46
C LEU A 248 2.76 9.49 11.28
N VAL A 249 4.00 9.38 10.80
CA VAL A 249 4.48 10.09 9.61
C VAL A 249 5.31 9.15 8.74
N SER A 250 5.14 9.31 7.43
CA SER A 250 5.95 8.62 6.44
C SER A 250 7.27 9.35 6.22
N ARG A 251 8.36 8.59 6.13
CA ARG A 251 9.73 9.09 6.01
C ARG A 251 10.44 8.45 4.84
N ILE A 252 11.30 9.25 4.22
CA ILE A 252 12.44 8.80 3.44
C ILE A 252 13.70 9.17 4.20
N ALA A 253 14.61 8.22 4.36
CA ALA A 253 15.95 8.45 4.86
C ALA A 253 16.99 8.03 3.84
N ARG A 254 18.21 8.51 4.00
CA ARG A 254 19.34 8.07 3.18
C ARG A 254 20.63 7.97 3.99
N VAL A 255 21.54 7.12 3.52
CA VAL A 255 22.95 7.03 3.95
C VAL A 255 23.86 6.91 2.73
N CYS A 256 25.11 7.35 2.85
CA CYS A 256 26.12 7.22 1.79
C CYS A 256 26.77 5.84 1.84
N LYS A 257 27.00 5.22 0.67
CA LYS A 257 27.61 3.90 0.58
C LYS A 257 29.02 3.88 1.18
N GLY A 258 29.82 4.90 0.91
CA GLY A 258 31.20 5.08 1.37
C GLY A 258 31.35 5.67 2.77
N ASP A 259 30.27 5.75 3.56
CA ASP A 259 30.37 6.15 4.98
C ASP A 259 31.17 5.09 5.76
N LEU A 260 32.06 5.53 6.64
CA LEU A 260 32.94 4.71 7.49
C LEU A 260 32.69 4.97 8.98
N GLY A 261 31.78 5.88 9.30
CA GLY A 261 31.62 6.41 10.65
C GLY A 261 32.58 7.55 10.95
N GLY A 262 32.48 8.08 12.16
CA GLY A 262 33.42 9.11 12.62
C GLY A 262 34.58 8.54 13.42
N LYS A 263 35.69 9.28 13.47
CA LYS A 263 36.92 8.86 14.14
C LYS A 263 36.82 8.90 15.67
N ARG A 264 36.16 9.91 16.23
CA ARG A 264 35.99 10.11 17.68
C ARG A 264 34.52 10.08 18.08
N LEU A 265 33.73 10.97 17.51
CA LEU A 265 32.28 10.96 17.60
C LEU A 265 31.69 10.05 16.52
N LEU A 266 30.52 9.44 16.76
CA LEU A 266 29.85 8.54 15.80
C LEU A 266 30.72 7.35 15.34
N GLN A 267 31.56 6.82 16.23
CA GLN A 267 32.31 5.60 15.96
C GLN A 267 31.37 4.43 15.69
N LYS A 268 31.55 3.77 14.54
CA LYS A 268 30.67 2.70 14.06
C LYS A 268 29.19 3.14 13.99
N ARG A 269 28.94 4.42 13.69
CA ARG A 269 27.62 5.01 13.46
C ARG A 269 27.61 5.78 12.16
N TRP A 270 26.45 5.88 11.52
CA TRP A 270 26.29 6.68 10.31
C TRP A 270 26.64 8.15 10.56
N THR A 271 27.48 8.73 9.72
CA THR A 271 27.73 10.19 9.65
C THR A 271 26.86 10.86 8.59
N SER A 272 26.27 10.05 7.70
CA SER A 272 25.46 10.46 6.55
C SER A 272 23.95 10.27 6.74
N PHE A 273 23.49 9.75 7.88
CA PHE A 273 22.07 9.50 8.11
C PHE A 273 21.27 10.80 8.21
N LEU A 274 20.35 10.99 7.27
CA LEU A 274 19.33 12.05 7.29
C LEU A 274 17.97 11.47 6.92
N LYS A 275 16.90 12.03 7.48
CA LYS A 275 15.51 11.70 7.13
C LYS A 275 14.67 12.95 6.85
N ALA A 276 13.66 12.80 6.01
CA ALA A 276 12.68 13.83 5.67
C ALA A 276 11.27 13.24 5.61
N SER A 277 10.26 14.10 5.78
CA SER A 277 8.85 13.70 5.65
C SER A 277 8.46 13.46 4.20
N LEU A 278 7.74 12.37 3.94
CA LEU A 278 7.00 12.12 2.70
C LEU A 278 5.55 12.56 2.91
N ILE A 279 5.10 13.54 2.13
CA ILE A 279 3.73 14.08 2.22
C ILE A 279 2.91 13.50 1.08
N CYS A 280 1.83 12.81 1.40
CA CYS A 280 0.80 12.42 0.45
C CYS A 280 -0.55 12.91 0.98
N SER A 281 -1.11 13.96 0.38
CA SER A 281 -2.29 14.65 0.91
C SER A 281 -3.14 15.26 -0.21
N LEU A 282 -4.40 15.55 0.09
CA LEU A 282 -5.30 16.34 -0.75
C LEU A 282 -5.37 17.76 -0.19
N PRO A 283 -4.72 18.76 -0.83
CA PRO A 283 -4.63 20.12 -0.30
C PRO A 283 -5.99 20.78 -0.08
N GLU A 284 -6.98 20.51 -0.94
CA GLU A 284 -8.31 21.14 -0.89
C GLU A 284 -9.13 20.73 0.34
N SER A 285 -8.92 19.51 0.84
CA SER A 285 -9.67 18.93 1.97
C SER A 285 -8.82 18.74 3.23
N ASP A 286 -7.56 19.19 3.20
CA ASP A 286 -6.54 18.96 4.22
C ASP A 286 -6.48 17.48 4.68
N PHE A 287 -6.66 16.57 3.72
CA PHE A 287 -6.75 15.13 4.00
C PHE A 287 -5.40 14.46 3.78
N HIS A 288 -4.82 13.87 4.82
CA HIS A 288 -3.46 13.31 4.81
C HIS A 288 -3.44 11.78 4.84
N PHE A 289 -2.63 11.18 3.96
CA PHE A 289 -2.29 9.76 3.95
C PHE A 289 -0.89 9.60 4.54
N ASN A 290 -0.83 9.48 5.85
CA ASN A 290 0.40 9.58 6.62
C ASN A 290 1.16 8.25 6.81
N ILE A 291 0.59 7.11 6.42
CA ILE A 291 1.19 5.78 6.57
C ILE A 291 1.56 5.18 5.21
N VAL A 292 2.85 5.10 4.91
CA VAL A 292 3.35 4.40 3.71
C VAL A 292 3.27 2.87 3.91
N GLN A 293 2.74 2.16 2.91
CA GLN A 293 2.56 0.70 2.92
C GLN A 293 3.58 -0.05 2.06
N ASP A 294 3.89 0.50 0.88
CA ASP A 294 4.85 -0.05 -0.07
C ASP A 294 5.44 1.06 -0.94
N VAL A 295 6.65 0.85 -1.46
CA VAL A 295 7.32 1.79 -2.34
C VAL A 295 7.99 1.02 -3.49
N PHE A 296 7.86 1.54 -4.70
CA PHE A 296 8.54 1.05 -5.89
C PHE A 296 9.34 2.16 -6.56
N LEU A 297 10.59 1.85 -6.93
CA LEU A 297 11.48 2.77 -7.64
C LEU A 297 11.47 2.43 -9.12
N LEU A 298 10.88 3.30 -9.93
CA LEU A 298 10.97 3.22 -11.38
C LEU A 298 12.28 3.87 -11.83
N LYS A 299 13.32 3.05 -11.95
CA LYS A 299 14.66 3.45 -12.42
C LYS A 299 14.70 3.46 -13.95
N THR A 300 15.29 4.50 -14.54
CA THR A 300 15.61 4.54 -15.98
C THR A 300 17.11 4.39 -16.19
N GLY A 301 17.61 4.58 -17.41
CA GLY A 301 19.05 4.59 -17.69
C GLY A 301 19.80 5.73 -16.98
N ASP A 302 19.12 6.83 -16.65
CA ASP A 302 19.63 7.92 -15.83
C ASP A 302 18.93 7.92 -14.47
N TRP A 303 19.71 7.80 -13.39
CA TRP A 303 19.17 7.79 -12.03
C TRP A 303 18.41 9.10 -11.69
N ARG A 304 18.73 10.22 -12.36
CA ARG A 304 18.07 11.52 -12.16
C ARG A 304 16.60 11.52 -12.55
N GLU A 305 16.21 10.62 -13.42
CA GLU A 305 14.83 10.46 -13.88
C GLU A 305 14.04 9.43 -13.04
N THR A 306 14.64 8.89 -11.98
CA THR A 306 13.99 7.93 -11.10
C THR A 306 12.73 8.53 -10.47
N ILE A 307 11.64 7.77 -10.51
CA ILE A 307 10.38 8.11 -9.86
C ILE A 307 10.10 7.10 -8.75
N PHE A 308 9.75 7.62 -7.57
CA PHE A 308 9.35 6.82 -6.41
C PHE A 308 7.83 6.79 -6.35
N TYR A 309 7.22 5.64 -6.55
CA TYR A 309 5.80 5.44 -6.34
C TYR A 309 5.57 4.84 -4.95
N GLY A 310 4.74 5.47 -4.13
CA GLY A 310 4.40 4.97 -2.79
C GLY A 310 2.89 4.79 -2.63
N ILE A 311 2.48 3.68 -1.99
CA ILE A 311 1.11 3.48 -1.50
C ILE A 311 1.01 4.06 -0.10
N PHE A 312 -0.01 4.88 0.15
CA PHE A 312 -0.26 5.52 1.43
C PHE A 312 -1.68 5.25 1.93
N MET A 313 -1.80 5.13 3.24
CA MET A 313 -3.05 4.97 3.99
C MET A 313 -3.18 6.08 5.03
N GLN A 314 -4.42 6.30 5.45
CA GLN A 314 -4.73 7.18 6.57
C GLN A 314 -4.57 6.42 7.90
N GLN A 315 -4.03 7.07 8.92
CA GLN A 315 -3.99 6.54 10.29
C GLN A 315 -5.37 6.47 10.94
N TRP A 316 -6.15 7.54 10.80
CA TRP A 316 -7.44 7.70 11.45
C TRP A 316 -8.56 7.76 10.42
N GLY A 317 -9.38 6.71 10.36
CA GLY A 317 -10.54 6.70 9.47
C GLY A 317 -11.10 5.29 9.33
N LYS A 318 -12.41 5.17 9.15
CA LYS A 318 -13.08 3.90 8.85
C LYS A 318 -13.28 3.66 7.34
N LEU A 319 -12.76 4.55 6.51
CA LEU A 319 -12.87 4.42 5.07
C LEU A 319 -11.62 3.72 4.56
N ASP A 320 -11.78 2.55 3.96
CA ASP A 320 -10.72 1.78 3.27
C ASP A 320 -10.23 2.54 2.03
N THR A 321 -9.55 3.66 2.27
CA THR A 321 -9.09 4.58 1.24
C THR A 321 -7.58 4.52 1.16
N THR A 322 -7.08 4.22 -0.03
CA THR A 322 -5.66 4.23 -0.35
C THR A 322 -5.35 5.29 -1.38
N ALA A 323 -4.18 5.90 -1.22
CA ALA A 323 -3.64 6.86 -2.15
C ALA A 323 -2.31 6.32 -2.73
N VAL A 324 -2.04 6.62 -4.00
CA VAL A 324 -0.71 6.42 -4.59
C VAL A 324 -0.14 7.78 -4.89
N CYS A 325 1.07 8.06 -4.41
CA CYS A 325 1.80 9.31 -4.67
C CYS A 325 3.10 8.99 -5.40
N ALA A 326 3.49 9.85 -6.34
CA ALA A 326 4.73 9.74 -7.10
C ALA A 326 5.68 10.90 -6.75
N TYR A 327 6.95 10.63 -6.52
CA TYR A 327 7.96 11.64 -6.17
C TYR A 327 9.13 11.58 -7.14
N SER A 328 9.66 12.74 -7.54
CA SER A 328 10.82 12.82 -8.45
C SER A 328 12.14 12.78 -7.69
N MET A 329 13.17 12.14 -8.27
CA MET A 329 14.52 12.17 -7.72
C MET A 329 15.07 13.59 -7.56
N LYS A 330 14.72 14.51 -8.46
CA LYS A 330 15.07 15.93 -8.34
C LYS A 330 14.59 16.53 -7.01
N THR A 331 13.32 16.31 -6.64
CA THR A 331 12.78 16.78 -5.36
C THR A 331 13.49 16.15 -4.18
N VAL A 332 13.80 14.85 -4.24
CA VAL A 332 14.58 14.14 -3.21
C VAL A 332 15.93 14.82 -3.01
N GLN A 333 16.67 15.05 -4.10
CA GLN A 333 17.98 15.69 -4.03
C GLN A 333 17.90 17.11 -3.49
N ASP A 334 16.95 17.93 -3.93
CA ASP A 334 16.78 19.30 -3.44
C ASP A 334 16.54 19.32 -1.91
N VAL A 335 15.67 18.44 -1.41
CA VAL A 335 15.40 18.34 0.04
C VAL A 335 16.65 17.95 0.82
N PHE A 336 17.38 16.91 0.42
CA PHE A 336 18.53 16.46 1.20
C PHE A 336 19.78 17.36 1.04
N SER A 337 20.01 17.92 -0.14
CA SER A 337 21.20 18.76 -0.43
C SER A 337 21.05 20.20 0.03
N LYS A 338 19.84 20.77 -0.03
CA LYS A 338 19.59 22.20 0.25
C LYS A 338 18.65 22.43 1.43
N GLY A 339 17.84 21.43 1.81
CA GLY A 339 16.83 21.57 2.85
C GLY A 339 17.41 22.01 4.21
N LYS A 340 16.59 22.74 4.97
CA LYS A 340 16.94 23.15 6.34
C LYS A 340 16.72 21.98 7.30
N TYR A 341 17.46 21.96 8.39
CA TYR A 341 17.31 20.96 9.45
C TYR A 341 16.20 21.36 10.42
N LYS A 342 15.62 20.39 11.14
CA LYS A 342 14.88 20.66 12.37
C LYS A 342 15.81 20.58 13.58
N GLY A 343 15.56 21.42 14.58
CA GLY A 343 16.25 21.41 15.86
C GLY A 343 15.28 21.57 17.02
N LEU A 344 15.74 21.19 18.21
CA LEU A 344 15.01 21.34 19.46
C LEU A 344 15.09 22.78 19.96
N ILE A 345 13.97 23.35 20.38
CA ILE A 345 13.92 24.61 21.14
C ILE A 345 13.19 24.33 22.46
N THR A 346 13.83 24.70 23.57
CA THR A 346 13.22 24.72 24.89
C THR A 346 12.34 25.97 25.01
N MET A 347 11.03 25.77 25.17
CA MET A 347 10.11 26.87 25.44
C MET A 347 10.09 27.17 26.95
N GLU A 348 9.80 28.41 27.33
CA GLU A 348 9.84 28.92 28.72
C GLU A 348 9.05 28.04 29.72
N ASN A 349 8.02 27.32 29.26
CA ASN A 349 7.16 26.44 30.06
C ASN A 349 7.50 24.94 29.94
N SER A 350 8.78 24.58 29.78
CA SER A 350 9.35 23.21 29.86
C SER A 350 9.05 22.21 28.74
N HIS A 351 8.20 22.54 27.76
CA HIS A 351 7.98 21.69 26.58
C HIS A 351 9.04 21.95 25.49
N VAL A 352 9.71 20.88 25.05
CA VAL A 352 10.71 20.95 23.97
C VAL A 352 10.01 20.74 22.63
N LYS A 353 10.13 21.70 21.72
CA LYS A 353 9.50 21.64 20.39
C LYS A 353 10.53 21.49 19.28
N TRP A 354 10.20 20.69 18.27
CA TRP A 354 10.99 20.59 17.05
C TRP A 354 10.56 21.65 16.05
N VAL A 355 11.46 22.56 15.69
CA VAL A 355 11.19 23.63 14.72
C VAL A 355 12.31 23.72 13.70
N MET A 356 12.14 24.56 12.68
CA MET A 356 13.20 24.85 11.72
C MET A 356 14.43 25.44 12.44
N TYR A 357 15.58 24.79 12.26
CA TYR A 357 16.85 25.29 12.76
C TYR A 357 17.29 26.52 11.94
N ARG A 358 17.56 27.63 12.64
CA ARG A 358 17.94 28.93 12.06
C ARG A 358 19.40 29.31 12.30
N GLY A 359 20.14 28.52 13.08
CA GLY A 359 21.55 28.79 13.36
C GLY A 359 22.47 28.44 12.20
N GLU A 360 23.78 28.59 12.43
CA GLU A 360 24.80 28.27 11.45
C GLU A 360 24.95 26.77 11.24
N VAL A 361 24.92 26.35 9.98
CA VAL A 361 25.17 24.95 9.59
C VAL A 361 26.69 24.76 9.38
N PRO A 362 27.32 23.77 10.03
CA PRO A 362 28.74 23.48 9.83
C PRO A 362 29.14 23.15 8.39
N VAL A 363 30.43 23.28 8.08
CA VAL A 363 31.04 22.93 6.79
C VAL A 363 32.11 21.84 7.03
N PRO A 364 32.14 20.74 6.24
CA PRO A 364 31.20 20.38 5.16
C PRO A 364 29.79 20.08 5.70
N ARG A 365 28.79 20.14 4.81
CA ARG A 365 27.36 20.03 5.18
C ARG A 365 27.10 18.71 5.95
N PRO A 366 26.52 18.76 7.16
CA PRO A 366 26.22 17.57 7.95
C PRO A 366 25.30 16.59 7.21
N GLY A 367 25.67 15.31 7.15
CA GLY A 367 24.89 14.28 6.47
C GLY A 367 25.08 14.21 4.95
N ALA A 368 25.94 15.05 4.36
CA ALA A 368 26.34 14.93 2.95
C ALA A 368 27.39 13.82 2.77
N CYS A 369 27.45 13.22 1.58
CA CYS A 369 28.55 12.33 1.24
C CYS A 369 29.83 13.12 0.98
N ILE A 370 30.98 12.45 1.00
CA ILE A 370 32.26 13.07 0.69
C ILE A 370 32.34 13.31 -0.83
N ASN A 371 32.10 14.56 -1.22
CA ASN A 371 32.12 15.02 -2.61
C ASN A 371 33.42 15.79 -2.93
N ASN A 372 33.55 16.30 -4.17
CA ASN A 372 34.74 17.03 -4.62
C ASN A 372 35.02 18.30 -3.81
N PHE A 373 33.98 18.98 -3.32
CA PHE A 373 34.14 20.14 -2.44
C PHE A 373 34.71 19.73 -1.06
N ALA A 374 34.21 18.66 -0.45
CA ALA A 374 34.76 18.16 0.81
C ALA A 374 36.24 17.76 0.66
N ARG A 375 36.59 17.11 -0.46
CA ARG A 375 37.98 16.75 -0.79
C ARG A 375 38.87 17.98 -0.99
N SER A 376 38.37 19.04 -1.64
CA SER A 376 39.17 20.26 -1.90
C SER A 376 39.50 21.04 -0.63
N ILE A 377 38.72 20.88 0.44
CA ILE A 377 38.99 21.46 1.77
C ILE A 377 39.66 20.46 2.74
N GLY A 378 40.14 19.31 2.24
CA GLY A 378 40.98 18.38 2.99
C GLY A 378 40.28 17.19 3.66
N PHE A 379 38.98 16.95 3.39
CA PHE A 379 38.24 15.80 3.92
C PHE A 379 38.09 14.70 2.86
N ASN A 380 38.90 13.63 2.98
CA ASN A 380 38.91 12.52 2.02
C ASN A 380 37.94 11.39 2.38
N SER A 381 37.59 11.27 3.66
CA SER A 381 36.67 10.26 4.17
C SER A 381 35.79 10.83 5.31
N SER A 382 34.75 10.08 5.68
CA SER A 382 33.91 10.42 6.85
C SER A 382 34.67 10.42 8.18
N LEU A 383 35.79 9.70 8.26
CA LEU A 383 36.67 9.69 9.43
C LEU A 383 37.42 11.01 9.63
N ASP A 384 37.57 11.81 8.56
CA ASP A 384 38.26 13.09 8.59
C ASP A 384 37.33 14.25 8.98
N LEU A 385 36.02 14.00 9.06
CA LEU A 385 35.02 15.04 9.31
C LEU A 385 35.21 15.71 10.68
N PRO A 386 35.03 17.05 10.77
CA PRO A 386 35.14 17.77 12.04
C PRO A 386 34.09 17.33 13.06
N ASP A 387 34.46 17.28 14.34
CA ASP A 387 33.55 16.94 15.44
C ASP A 387 32.31 17.86 15.48
N LYS A 388 32.44 19.14 15.06
CA LYS A 388 31.30 20.08 14.94
C LYS A 388 30.26 19.58 13.92
N THR A 389 30.70 19.07 12.77
CA THR A 389 29.82 18.52 11.72
C THR A 389 29.18 17.21 12.19
N LEU A 390 29.96 16.32 12.82
CA LEU A 390 29.47 15.05 13.35
C LEU A 390 28.46 15.23 14.50
N GLN A 391 28.71 16.17 15.41
CA GLN A 391 27.79 16.47 16.51
C GLN A 391 26.51 17.10 15.97
N PHE A 392 26.60 17.92 14.93
CA PHE A 392 25.42 18.52 14.32
C PHE A 392 24.49 17.47 13.71
N VAL A 393 25.00 16.56 12.85
CA VAL A 393 24.16 15.52 12.23
C VAL A 393 23.59 14.56 13.27
N ARG A 394 24.33 14.29 14.35
CA ARG A 394 23.86 13.45 15.46
C ARG A 394 22.61 14.01 16.15
N GLU A 395 22.53 15.33 16.33
CA GLU A 395 21.39 15.96 17.00
C GLU A 395 20.31 16.47 16.03
N HIS A 396 20.64 16.64 14.74
CA HIS A 396 19.73 17.15 13.70
C HIS A 396 19.55 16.17 12.53
N PRO A 397 19.13 14.90 12.76
CA PRO A 397 18.95 13.93 11.67
C PRO A 397 17.70 14.20 10.82
N LEU A 398 16.75 14.99 11.32
CA LEU A 398 15.47 15.28 10.66
C LEU A 398 15.51 16.62 9.91
N LEU A 399 15.12 16.60 8.64
CA LEU A 399 14.97 17.80 7.81
C LEU A 399 13.61 18.47 8.05
N HIS A 400 13.61 19.81 7.97
CA HIS A 400 12.39 20.63 8.02
C HIS A 400 11.65 20.59 6.68
N SER A 401 12.39 20.64 5.58
CA SER A 401 11.84 20.49 4.23
C SER A 401 11.24 19.10 4.05
N ALA A 402 10.06 19.04 3.44
CA ALA A 402 9.33 17.81 3.17
C ALA A 402 9.23 17.53 1.67
N LEU A 403 9.04 16.27 1.31
CA LEU A 403 8.83 15.86 -0.08
C LEU A 403 7.34 15.88 -0.40
N HIS A 404 6.99 16.62 -1.44
CA HIS A 404 5.64 16.67 -2.00
C HIS A 404 5.59 15.85 -3.30
N PRO A 405 4.44 15.25 -3.63
CA PRO A 405 4.31 14.43 -4.82
C PRO A 405 4.32 15.31 -6.07
N ILE A 406 4.62 14.69 -7.21
CA ILE A 406 4.53 15.32 -8.53
C ILE A 406 3.09 15.83 -8.71
N GLY A 407 2.94 17.12 -9.01
CA GLY A 407 1.62 17.78 -9.12
C GLY A 407 0.97 18.16 -7.78
N GLY A 408 1.60 17.87 -6.63
CA GLY A 408 1.11 18.27 -5.31
C GLY A 408 -0.08 17.45 -4.77
N VAL A 409 -0.53 16.44 -5.52
CA VAL A 409 -1.67 15.57 -5.18
C VAL A 409 -1.34 14.09 -5.46
N PRO A 410 -2.09 13.13 -4.89
CA PRO A 410 -1.94 11.71 -5.24
C PRO A 410 -2.24 11.47 -6.73
N VAL A 411 -1.47 10.58 -7.35
CA VAL A 411 -1.74 10.14 -8.72
C VAL A 411 -3.00 9.27 -8.77
N LEU A 412 -3.24 8.43 -7.76
CA LEU A 412 -4.43 7.58 -7.64
C LEU A 412 -5.04 7.73 -6.25
N LEU A 413 -6.37 7.81 -6.19
CA LEU A 413 -7.16 7.69 -4.97
C LEU A 413 -8.18 6.57 -5.15
N LYS A 414 -8.16 5.54 -4.29
CA LYS A 414 -9.09 4.42 -4.36
C LYS A 414 -9.80 4.21 -3.03
N ARG A 415 -11.13 4.20 -3.06
CA ARG A 415 -11.99 3.82 -1.93
C ARG A 415 -12.42 2.36 -2.04
N GLY A 416 -12.57 1.69 -0.90
CA GLY A 416 -12.99 0.29 -0.81
C GLY A 416 -11.92 -0.72 -1.26
N SER A 417 -10.65 -0.32 -1.29
CA SER A 417 -9.54 -1.22 -1.63
C SER A 417 -8.29 -0.82 -0.86
N VAL A 418 -7.75 -1.76 -0.09
CA VAL A 418 -6.49 -1.59 0.62
C VAL A 418 -5.38 -2.21 -0.21
N TYR A 419 -4.61 -1.37 -0.90
CA TYR A 419 -3.42 -1.80 -1.62
C TYR A 419 -2.28 -2.15 -0.67
N THR A 420 -1.62 -3.28 -0.93
CA THR A 420 -0.51 -3.80 -0.12
C THR A 420 0.83 -3.75 -0.86
N LYS A 421 0.82 -3.93 -2.18
CA LYS A 421 2.04 -3.96 -3.01
C LYS A 421 1.87 -3.22 -4.34
N ILE A 422 2.95 -2.60 -4.80
CA ILE A 422 3.00 -1.90 -6.08
C ILE A 422 4.25 -2.28 -6.88
N VAL A 423 4.08 -2.50 -8.17
CA VAL A 423 5.16 -2.46 -9.17
C VAL A 423 4.73 -1.63 -10.35
N VAL A 424 5.68 -0.98 -11.02
CA VAL A 424 5.40 -0.10 -12.16
C VAL A 424 6.23 -0.53 -13.35
N ASP A 425 5.58 -0.68 -14.50
CA ASP A 425 6.22 -0.95 -15.79
C ASP A 425 6.13 0.28 -16.68
N ARG A 426 7.24 0.68 -17.31
CA ARG A 426 7.26 1.81 -18.24
C ARG A 426 7.17 1.29 -19.68
N ARG A 427 6.11 1.66 -20.39
CA ARG A 427 5.82 1.19 -21.75
C ARG A 427 5.69 2.32 -22.74
N ILE A 428 6.07 2.03 -23.98
CA ILE A 428 5.85 2.93 -25.12
C ILE A 428 4.69 2.37 -25.92
N GLY A 429 3.63 3.17 -26.10
CA GLY A 429 2.49 2.82 -26.94
C GLY A 429 2.80 2.95 -28.43
N LEU A 430 1.89 2.51 -29.30
CA LEU A 430 2.02 2.70 -30.76
C LEU A 430 2.03 4.18 -31.16
N ASP A 431 1.50 5.05 -30.30
CA ASP A 431 1.54 6.51 -30.42
C ASP A 431 2.89 7.15 -30.05
N GLN A 432 3.91 6.32 -29.78
CA GLN A 432 5.26 6.73 -29.33
C GLN A 432 5.29 7.48 -28.00
N ARG A 433 4.19 7.42 -27.22
CA ARG A 433 4.15 8.01 -25.88
C ARG A 433 4.50 6.99 -24.83
N THR A 434 5.09 7.50 -23.74
CA THR A 434 5.46 6.69 -22.59
C THR A 434 4.33 6.67 -21.55
N TYR A 435 4.02 5.48 -21.06
CA TYR A 435 3.01 5.20 -20.06
C TYR A 435 3.63 4.43 -18.89
N ASP A 436 3.45 4.95 -17.68
CA ASP A 436 3.79 4.25 -16.46
C ASP A 436 2.56 3.44 -16.02
N VAL A 437 2.61 2.11 -16.23
CA VAL A 437 1.54 1.18 -15.86
C VAL A 437 1.79 0.63 -14.47
N LEU A 438 0.89 0.94 -13.55
CA LEU A 438 0.89 0.52 -12.16
C LEU A 438 0.14 -0.81 -12.02
N PHE A 439 0.78 -1.77 -11.37
CA PHE A 439 0.18 -3.01 -10.90
C PHE A 439 0.07 -2.95 -9.39
N LEU A 440 -1.16 -2.93 -8.89
CA LEU A 440 -1.50 -2.67 -7.49
C LEU A 440 -2.20 -3.89 -6.90
N ALA A 441 -1.54 -4.59 -5.99
CA ALA A 441 -2.11 -5.74 -5.32
C ALA A 441 -2.84 -5.31 -4.03
N THR A 442 -3.88 -6.06 -3.65
CA THR A 442 -4.72 -5.75 -2.47
C THR A 442 -4.54 -6.75 -1.33
N ASP A 443 -5.07 -6.37 -0.17
CA ASP A 443 -5.13 -7.21 1.03
C ASP A 443 -6.16 -8.34 0.97
N ASN A 444 -7.03 -8.34 -0.04
CA ASN A 444 -8.07 -9.34 -0.27
C ASN A 444 -7.87 -10.14 -1.57
N GLY A 445 -6.69 -10.07 -2.18
CA GLY A 445 -6.32 -11.00 -3.26
C GLY A 445 -6.69 -10.56 -4.66
N TYR A 446 -6.76 -9.24 -4.89
CA TYR A 446 -6.99 -8.66 -6.20
C TYR A 446 -5.73 -7.97 -6.71
N LEU A 447 -5.61 -7.88 -8.03
CA LEU A 447 -4.60 -7.11 -8.74
C LEU A 447 -5.30 -6.08 -9.64
N HIS A 448 -5.05 -4.80 -9.42
CA HIS A 448 -5.50 -3.75 -10.31
C HIS A 448 -4.38 -3.36 -11.27
N LYS A 449 -4.73 -3.23 -12.55
CA LYS A 449 -3.86 -2.65 -13.57
C LYS A 449 -4.35 -1.26 -13.92
N ALA A 450 -3.50 -0.25 -13.76
CA ALA A 450 -3.90 1.13 -13.95
C ALA A 450 -2.77 1.97 -14.53
N PHE A 451 -3.08 3.06 -15.20
CA PHE A 451 -2.06 4.00 -15.67
C PHE A 451 -2.61 5.43 -15.63
N ASN A 452 -1.70 6.40 -15.58
CA ASN A 452 -2.05 7.81 -15.63
C ASN A 452 -1.99 8.30 -17.09
N CYS A 453 -3.06 8.93 -17.55
CA CYS A 453 -3.14 9.58 -18.85
C CYS A 453 -3.54 11.04 -18.67
N ASP A 454 -2.62 11.97 -18.95
CA ASP A 454 -2.82 13.42 -18.85
C ASP A 454 -3.43 13.88 -17.51
N GLY A 455 -2.96 13.31 -16.40
CA GLY A 455 -3.41 13.64 -15.05
C GLY A 455 -4.62 12.84 -14.57
N ASN A 456 -5.23 12.02 -15.44
CA ASN A 456 -6.36 11.16 -15.08
C ASN A 456 -5.91 9.71 -14.94
N MET A 457 -6.09 9.13 -13.76
CA MET A 457 -5.90 7.69 -13.59
C MET A 457 -7.04 6.89 -14.22
N PHE A 458 -6.66 5.82 -14.89
CA PHE A 458 -7.59 4.88 -15.48
C PHE A 458 -7.22 3.46 -15.03
N ILE A 459 -8.17 2.76 -14.42
CA ILE A 459 -8.00 1.35 -14.03
C ILE A 459 -8.55 0.47 -15.15
N VAL A 460 -7.64 -0.17 -15.88
CA VAL A 460 -7.94 -1.03 -17.04
C VAL A 460 -8.75 -2.25 -16.60
N GLU A 461 -8.29 -2.93 -15.56
CA GLU A 461 -8.95 -4.13 -15.06
C GLU A 461 -8.57 -4.41 -13.60
N GLU A 462 -9.44 -5.15 -12.92
CA GLU A 462 -9.15 -5.85 -11.67
C GLU A 462 -9.17 -7.37 -11.93
N LEU A 463 -8.20 -8.09 -11.38
CA LEU A 463 -8.06 -9.53 -11.49
C LEU A 463 -8.12 -10.15 -10.10
N GLN A 464 -9.05 -11.07 -9.87
CA GLN A 464 -9.07 -11.88 -8.67
C GLN A 464 -8.02 -12.99 -8.77
N LEU A 465 -7.02 -12.95 -7.89
CA LEU A 465 -5.86 -13.85 -7.89
C LEU A 465 -6.14 -15.16 -7.16
N PHE A 466 -6.97 -15.11 -6.11
CA PHE A 466 -7.24 -16.25 -5.24
C PHE A 466 -8.74 -16.51 -5.14
N GLN A 467 -9.12 -17.79 -5.12
CA GLN A 467 -10.49 -18.20 -4.88
C GLN A 467 -11.00 -17.71 -3.52
N THR A 468 -10.18 -17.92 -2.47
CA THR A 468 -10.41 -17.40 -1.13
C THR A 468 -9.64 -16.10 -0.93
N PRO A 469 -10.25 -15.03 -0.38
CA PRO A 469 -9.56 -13.76 -0.17
C PRO A 469 -8.30 -13.93 0.69
N GLU A 470 -7.15 -13.55 0.14
CA GLU A 470 -5.85 -13.60 0.81
C GLU A 470 -5.04 -12.34 0.50
N SER A 471 -4.33 -11.83 1.50
CA SER A 471 -3.47 -10.65 1.34
C SER A 471 -2.23 -10.97 0.52
N VAL A 472 -1.97 -10.16 -0.50
CA VAL A 472 -0.73 -10.24 -1.28
C VAL A 472 0.42 -9.65 -0.46
N GLN A 473 1.41 -10.49 -0.17
CA GLN A 473 2.56 -10.19 0.68
C GLN A 473 3.80 -9.76 -0.13
N SER A 474 3.91 -10.21 -1.39
CA SER A 474 5.00 -9.86 -2.29
C SER A 474 4.51 -9.76 -3.73
N LEU A 475 5.12 -8.87 -4.50
CA LEU A 475 4.83 -8.61 -5.91
C LEU A 475 6.15 -8.34 -6.65
N LYS A 476 6.39 -9.08 -7.72
CA LYS A 476 7.57 -8.92 -8.58
C LYS A 476 7.18 -8.88 -10.05
N LEU A 477 7.81 -7.99 -10.80
CA LEU A 477 7.61 -7.79 -12.24
C LEU A 477 8.84 -8.23 -13.02
N SER A 478 8.65 -9.11 -13.99
CA SER A 478 9.59 -9.37 -15.07
C SER A 478 9.10 -8.65 -16.33
N ALA A 479 9.54 -7.40 -16.51
CA ALA A 479 9.10 -6.54 -17.62
C ALA A 479 9.48 -7.12 -19.00
N GLU A 480 10.65 -7.75 -19.10
CA GLU A 480 11.13 -8.41 -20.34
C GLU A 480 10.25 -9.60 -20.73
N LYS A 481 9.89 -10.45 -19.76
CA LYS A 481 9.00 -11.60 -20.01
C LYS A 481 7.51 -11.23 -20.04
N GLY A 482 7.15 -10.02 -19.60
CA GLY A 482 5.76 -9.60 -19.48
C GLY A 482 4.98 -10.39 -18.41
N MET A 483 5.64 -10.75 -17.29
CA MET A 483 5.05 -11.59 -16.24
C MET A 483 5.15 -10.92 -14.86
N LEU A 484 4.13 -11.17 -14.03
CA LEU A 484 4.04 -10.80 -12.62
C LEU A 484 4.00 -12.06 -11.76
N TYR A 485 4.68 -12.00 -10.61
CA TYR A 485 4.71 -13.05 -9.61
C TYR A 485 4.25 -12.49 -8.28
N LEU A 486 3.19 -13.06 -7.73
CA LEU A 486 2.50 -12.58 -6.53
C LEU A 486 2.50 -13.67 -5.47
N ALA A 487 2.87 -13.34 -4.24
CA ALA A 487 2.91 -14.31 -3.15
C ALA A 487 1.91 -13.95 -2.05
N SER A 488 1.23 -14.96 -1.50
CA SER A 488 0.35 -14.86 -0.33
C SER A 488 0.81 -15.78 0.79
N SER A 489 0.05 -15.85 1.87
CA SER A 489 0.32 -16.82 2.93
C SER A 489 0.25 -18.28 2.46
N SER A 490 -0.53 -18.61 1.42
CA SER A 490 -0.76 -20.01 1.02
C SER A 490 -0.04 -20.43 -0.25
N ARG A 491 0.25 -19.50 -1.17
CA ARG A 491 0.78 -19.84 -2.50
C ARG A 491 1.44 -18.66 -3.21
N VAL A 492 2.07 -18.95 -4.36
CA VAL A 492 2.57 -17.98 -5.33
C VAL A 492 1.77 -18.14 -6.63
N VAL A 493 1.40 -17.04 -7.28
CA VAL A 493 0.66 -17.01 -8.55
C VAL A 493 1.48 -16.28 -9.60
N GLN A 494 1.51 -16.83 -10.81
CA GLN A 494 2.13 -16.23 -11.99
C GLN A 494 1.04 -15.74 -12.94
N VAL A 495 1.06 -14.45 -13.28
CA VAL A 495 0.08 -13.83 -14.19
C VAL A 495 0.78 -12.97 -15.24
N PRO A 496 0.32 -12.96 -16.50
CA PRO A 496 0.85 -12.06 -17.51
C PRO A 496 0.42 -10.61 -17.23
N VAL A 497 1.21 -9.63 -17.70
CA VAL A 497 0.90 -8.19 -17.59
C VAL A 497 -0.37 -7.80 -18.35
N ALA A 498 -0.71 -8.54 -19.40
CA ALA A 498 -1.94 -8.37 -20.16
C ALA A 498 -2.36 -9.68 -20.85
N VAL A 499 -3.67 -9.87 -21.02
CA VAL A 499 -4.26 -10.97 -21.80
C VAL A 499 -5.14 -10.35 -22.89
N CYS A 500 -4.51 -9.87 -23.96
CA CYS A 500 -5.20 -9.10 -25.00
C CYS A 500 -6.30 -9.90 -25.73
N SER A 501 -6.11 -11.22 -25.87
CA SER A 501 -7.10 -12.14 -26.46
C SER A 501 -8.45 -12.16 -25.73
N ARG A 502 -8.52 -11.63 -24.50
CA ARG A 502 -9.78 -11.42 -23.77
C ARG A 502 -10.70 -10.41 -24.45
N HIS A 503 -10.15 -9.54 -25.29
CA HIS A 503 -10.91 -8.57 -26.08
C HIS A 503 -11.19 -9.15 -27.47
N GLN A 504 -12.38 -9.72 -27.64
CA GLN A 504 -12.75 -10.47 -28.85
C GLN A 504 -13.08 -9.57 -30.06
N HIS A 505 -13.34 -8.29 -29.82
CA HIS A 505 -13.77 -7.35 -30.86
C HIS A 505 -12.89 -6.10 -30.86
N CYS A 506 -12.70 -5.48 -32.02
CA CYS A 506 -11.90 -4.26 -32.17
C CYS A 506 -12.29 -3.20 -31.15
N LEU A 507 -13.59 -2.90 -31.05
CA LEU A 507 -14.10 -1.91 -30.12
C LEU A 507 -13.74 -2.21 -28.66
N ASP A 508 -13.77 -3.48 -28.20
CA ASP A 508 -13.42 -3.80 -26.82
C ASP A 508 -11.90 -3.70 -26.60
N CYS A 509 -11.11 -4.08 -27.60
CA CYS A 509 -9.65 -3.97 -27.57
C CYS A 509 -9.21 -2.51 -27.44
N ILE A 510 -9.79 -1.62 -28.24
CA ILE A 510 -9.45 -0.19 -28.21
C ILE A 510 -10.00 0.50 -26.96
N LEU A 511 -11.24 0.21 -26.56
CA LEU A 511 -11.83 0.79 -25.34
C LEU A 511 -11.19 0.27 -24.05
N ALA A 512 -10.51 -0.87 -24.07
CA ALA A 512 -9.68 -1.32 -22.95
C ALA A 512 -8.56 -0.33 -22.66
N ARG A 513 -8.11 0.43 -23.66
CA ARG A 513 -7.05 1.46 -23.56
C ARG A 513 -5.78 0.91 -22.91
N ASP A 514 -5.52 -0.37 -23.11
CA ASP A 514 -4.41 -1.07 -22.50
C ASP A 514 -3.14 -0.84 -23.33
N PRO A 515 -2.07 -0.22 -22.78
CA PRO A 515 -0.83 0.00 -23.51
C PRO A 515 -0.17 -1.29 -24.03
N TYR A 516 -0.49 -2.44 -23.44
CA TYR A 516 0.02 -3.74 -23.89
C TYR A 516 -0.75 -4.33 -25.07
N CYS A 517 -1.93 -3.82 -25.42
CA CYS A 517 -2.83 -4.45 -26.40
C CYS A 517 -3.11 -3.55 -27.60
N ALA A 518 -3.21 -4.17 -28.78
CA ALA A 518 -3.59 -3.52 -30.02
C ALA A 518 -4.47 -4.45 -30.86
N TRP A 519 -5.35 -3.89 -31.67
CA TRP A 519 -6.17 -4.66 -32.60
C TRP A 519 -5.42 -4.93 -33.90
N SER A 520 -5.32 -6.19 -34.30
CA SER A 520 -4.83 -6.58 -35.62
C SER A 520 -5.99 -6.66 -36.60
N GLN A 521 -5.98 -5.78 -37.62
CA GLN A 521 -6.97 -5.86 -38.70
C GLN A 521 -6.84 -7.15 -39.50
N LYS A 522 -5.59 -7.60 -39.75
CA LYS A 522 -5.31 -8.80 -40.54
C LYS A 522 -5.79 -10.07 -39.86
N GLN A 523 -5.58 -10.18 -38.55
CA GLN A 523 -5.95 -11.36 -37.76
C GLN A 523 -7.39 -11.27 -37.24
N SER A 524 -8.01 -10.08 -37.31
CA SER A 524 -9.31 -9.79 -36.67
C SER A 524 -9.33 -10.19 -35.19
N GLN A 525 -8.24 -9.89 -34.48
CA GLN A 525 -8.04 -10.25 -33.07
C GLN A 525 -7.28 -9.16 -32.32
N CYS A 526 -7.51 -9.07 -31.01
CA CYS A 526 -6.72 -8.22 -30.12
C CYS A 526 -5.46 -8.96 -29.70
N VAL A 527 -4.30 -8.39 -30.05
CA VAL A 527 -2.99 -9.00 -29.89
C VAL A 527 -2.11 -8.14 -28.98
N SER A 528 -0.98 -8.71 -28.53
CA SER A 528 0.03 -7.95 -27.79
C SER A 528 0.68 -6.92 -28.71
N ALA A 529 0.75 -5.68 -28.25
CA ALA A 529 1.52 -4.61 -28.89
C ALA A 529 3.04 -4.73 -28.59
N VAL A 530 3.41 -5.54 -27.59
CA VAL A 530 4.81 -5.70 -27.15
C VAL A 530 5.61 -6.51 -28.18
N GLY A 531 6.77 -5.99 -28.59
CA GLY A 531 7.70 -6.68 -29.48
C GLY A 531 7.33 -6.63 -30.96
N TYR A 532 6.33 -5.82 -31.33
CA TYR A 532 5.89 -5.70 -32.71
C TYR A 532 6.80 -4.76 -33.52
N THR A 533 7.67 -5.31 -34.36
CA THR A 533 8.60 -4.55 -35.24
C THR A 533 8.25 -4.68 -36.72
N ASN A 534 7.21 -5.45 -37.06
CA ASN A 534 6.91 -5.80 -38.44
C ASN A 534 5.97 -4.76 -39.09
N HIS A 535 6.52 -3.87 -39.91
CA HIS A 535 5.79 -2.78 -40.58
C HIS A 535 4.69 -3.22 -41.57
N SER A 536 4.51 -4.53 -41.79
CA SER A 536 3.54 -5.08 -42.75
C SER A 536 2.13 -5.29 -42.19
N GLU A 537 1.92 -5.18 -40.88
CA GLU A 537 0.61 -5.36 -40.24
C GLU A 537 0.11 -4.03 -39.65
N VAL A 538 -1.13 -3.66 -40.00
CA VAL A 538 -1.80 -2.48 -39.46
C VAL A 538 -2.39 -2.84 -38.10
N LEU A 539 -1.71 -2.40 -37.04
CA LEU A 539 -2.19 -2.48 -35.67
C LEU A 539 -2.85 -1.16 -35.27
N ILE A 540 -4.02 -1.25 -34.64
CA ILE A 540 -4.75 -0.10 -34.13
C ILE A 540 -4.66 -0.10 -32.61
N GLN A 541 -4.26 1.04 -32.04
CA GLN A 541 -4.26 1.25 -30.59
C GLN A 541 -4.59 2.72 -30.29
N ASN A 542 -5.50 2.95 -29.35
CA ASN A 542 -5.85 4.31 -28.92
C ASN A 542 -5.98 4.39 -27.39
N ILE A 543 -4.86 4.62 -26.71
CA ILE A 543 -4.77 4.63 -25.24
C ILE A 543 -5.41 5.92 -24.66
N LYS A 544 -5.16 7.07 -25.29
CA LYS A 544 -5.58 8.37 -24.76
C LYS A 544 -7.08 8.60 -24.86
N SER A 545 -7.65 8.52 -26.07
CA SER A 545 -9.05 8.87 -26.33
C SER A 545 -9.98 7.67 -26.47
N GLY A 546 -9.47 6.45 -26.58
CA GLY A 546 -10.28 5.25 -26.83
C GLY A 546 -11.08 5.38 -28.14
N ASP A 547 -10.52 6.05 -29.15
CA ASP A 547 -11.22 6.32 -30.41
C ASP A 547 -11.37 5.04 -31.23
N ILE A 548 -12.62 4.66 -31.53
CA ILE A 548 -12.98 3.44 -32.24
C ILE A 548 -13.23 3.69 -33.73
N SER A 549 -12.97 4.89 -34.26
CA SER A 549 -13.25 5.24 -35.66
C SER A 549 -12.53 4.36 -36.69
N GLU A 550 -11.40 3.77 -36.31
CA GLU A 550 -10.61 2.86 -37.14
C GLU A 550 -11.08 1.40 -37.05
N CYS A 551 -12.05 1.09 -36.19
CA CYS A 551 -12.64 -0.23 -36.10
C CYS A 551 -13.62 -0.50 -37.25
N PRO A 552 -13.59 -1.69 -37.85
CA PRO A 552 -14.58 -2.07 -38.85
C PRO A 552 -15.99 -2.14 -38.24
N GLU A 553 -16.99 -1.72 -39.00
CA GLU A 553 -18.39 -1.99 -38.64
C GLU A 553 -18.65 -3.49 -38.71
N VAL A 554 -19.28 -4.04 -37.67
CA VAL A 554 -19.62 -5.46 -37.58
C VAL A 554 -21.14 -5.57 -37.46
N ASP A 555 -21.77 -6.18 -38.46
CA ASP A 555 -23.18 -6.56 -38.38
C ASP A 555 -23.35 -7.65 -37.32
N ARG A 556 -24.11 -7.34 -36.27
CA ARG A 556 -24.42 -8.32 -35.21
C ARG A 556 -25.58 -9.21 -35.63
N PRO A 557 -25.50 -10.52 -35.36
CA PRO A 557 -26.61 -11.43 -35.64
C PRO A 557 -27.84 -11.02 -34.82
N ILE A 558 -28.98 -10.92 -35.50
CA ILE A 558 -30.25 -10.57 -34.88
C ILE A 558 -30.87 -11.85 -34.31
N GLN A 559 -31.12 -11.87 -33.00
CA GLN A 559 -31.70 -13.02 -32.31
C GLN A 559 -33.24 -12.98 -32.38
N ASN A 560 -33.86 -14.01 -32.94
CA ASN A 560 -35.33 -14.13 -32.97
C ASN A 560 -35.85 -14.69 -31.65
N VAL A 561 -36.81 -14.00 -31.02
CA VAL A 561 -37.44 -14.40 -29.75
C VAL A 561 -38.93 -14.51 -29.97
N ILE A 562 -39.50 -15.71 -29.77
CA ILE A 562 -40.93 -15.96 -29.94
C ILE A 562 -41.58 -16.09 -28.56
N VAL A 563 -42.66 -15.34 -28.31
CA VAL A 563 -43.33 -15.27 -26.99
C VAL A 563 -44.84 -15.33 -27.15
N ALA A 564 -45.54 -16.08 -26.30
CA ALA A 564 -47.00 -16.10 -26.31
C ALA A 564 -47.59 -14.79 -25.74
N ALA A 565 -48.75 -14.39 -26.25
CA ALA A 565 -49.45 -13.19 -25.78
C ALA A 565 -49.74 -13.27 -24.27
N GLY A 566 -49.56 -12.15 -23.57
CA GLY A 566 -49.75 -12.03 -22.13
C GLY A 566 -48.57 -12.52 -21.27
N GLN A 567 -47.58 -13.22 -21.85
CA GLN A 567 -46.38 -13.62 -21.13
C GLN A 567 -45.35 -12.49 -21.04
N SER A 568 -44.33 -12.67 -20.20
CA SER A 568 -43.21 -11.74 -20.08
C SER A 568 -41.95 -12.37 -20.67
N SER A 569 -41.08 -11.57 -21.29
CA SER A 569 -39.84 -12.06 -21.90
C SER A 569 -38.64 -11.27 -21.44
N GLN A 570 -37.55 -11.99 -21.20
CA GLN A 570 -36.29 -11.45 -20.73
C GLN A 570 -35.29 -11.43 -21.89
N LEU A 571 -34.93 -10.23 -22.34
CA LEU A 571 -33.89 -9.99 -23.33
C LEU A 571 -32.57 -9.71 -22.60
N ARG A 572 -31.59 -10.60 -22.76
CA ARG A 572 -30.31 -10.46 -22.06
C ARG A 572 -29.46 -9.38 -22.72
N CYS A 573 -28.69 -8.66 -21.93
CA CYS A 573 -27.67 -7.76 -22.44
C CYS A 573 -26.65 -7.45 -21.36
N SER A 574 -25.40 -7.84 -21.59
CA SER A 574 -24.31 -7.60 -20.65
C SER A 574 -23.39 -6.51 -21.22
N PRO A 575 -23.25 -5.34 -20.57
CA PRO A 575 -22.33 -4.32 -21.04
C PRO A 575 -20.89 -4.84 -21.00
N LEU A 576 -20.06 -4.36 -21.92
CA LEU A 576 -18.66 -4.81 -22.06
C LEU A 576 -17.74 -4.26 -20.95
N SER A 577 -18.20 -3.25 -20.22
CA SER A 577 -17.44 -2.47 -19.24
C SER A 577 -18.28 -2.17 -18.00
N ASN A 578 -17.64 -2.15 -16.83
CA ASN A 578 -18.21 -1.67 -15.57
C ASN A 578 -18.49 -0.16 -15.56
N LEU A 579 -17.81 0.60 -16.43
CA LEU A 579 -18.02 2.04 -16.60
C LEU A 579 -19.16 2.33 -17.58
N ALA A 580 -19.65 1.32 -18.29
CA ALA A 580 -20.71 1.47 -19.25
C ALA A 580 -22.10 1.30 -18.63
N SER A 581 -23.05 2.05 -19.17
CA SER A 581 -24.48 1.90 -18.88
C SER A 581 -25.18 1.22 -20.06
N THR A 582 -26.30 0.54 -19.81
CA THR A 582 -27.10 -0.09 -20.85
C THR A 582 -28.22 0.85 -21.30
N LEU A 583 -28.39 0.94 -22.62
CA LEU A 583 -29.41 1.73 -23.29
C LEU A 583 -30.20 0.81 -24.23
N TRP A 584 -31.52 0.76 -24.05
CA TRP A 584 -32.39 -0.03 -24.92
C TRP A 584 -33.15 0.83 -25.92
N ARG A 585 -33.28 0.32 -27.14
CA ARG A 585 -34.13 0.89 -28.19
C ARG A 585 -35.14 -0.13 -28.67
N PHE A 586 -36.39 0.28 -28.82
CA PHE A 586 -37.45 -0.48 -29.48
C PHE A 586 -37.82 0.23 -30.79
N ASN A 587 -37.70 -0.47 -31.92
CA ASN A 587 -37.92 0.06 -33.26
C ASN A 587 -37.23 1.42 -33.49
N GLY A 588 -35.97 1.52 -33.06
CA GLY A 588 -35.13 2.72 -33.15
C GLY A 588 -35.37 3.79 -32.06
N LYS A 589 -36.48 3.73 -31.32
CA LYS A 589 -36.81 4.69 -30.25
C LYS A 589 -36.27 4.23 -28.91
N ARG A 590 -35.68 5.16 -28.13
CA ARG A 590 -35.13 4.89 -26.79
C ARG A 590 -36.25 4.52 -25.81
N LEU A 591 -36.11 3.38 -25.15
CA LEU A 591 -36.98 2.97 -24.05
C LEU A 591 -36.67 3.75 -22.77
N ARG A 592 -37.70 4.11 -22.01
CA ARG A 592 -37.56 4.77 -20.70
C ARG A 592 -37.99 3.82 -19.59
N ALA A 593 -37.25 3.82 -18.48
CA ALA A 593 -37.53 2.96 -17.32
C ALA A 593 -38.77 3.38 -16.52
N GLU A 594 -39.40 4.49 -16.88
CA GLU A 594 -40.60 5.04 -16.22
C GLU A 594 -41.89 4.34 -16.67
N GLU A 595 -41.81 3.49 -17.69
CA GLU A 595 -42.96 2.75 -18.21
C GLU A 595 -43.12 1.43 -17.44
N THR A 596 -44.28 1.21 -16.82
CA THR A 596 -44.61 -0.03 -16.07
C THR A 596 -44.51 -1.31 -16.91
N LYS A 597 -44.44 -1.15 -18.24
CA LYS A 597 -44.26 -2.19 -19.24
C LYS A 597 -42.87 -2.83 -19.23
N TYR A 598 -41.85 -2.09 -18.80
CA TYR A 598 -40.45 -2.48 -18.94
C TYR A 598 -39.73 -2.43 -17.59
N LEU A 599 -38.90 -3.44 -17.32
CA LEU A 599 -37.91 -3.38 -16.24
C LEU A 599 -36.51 -3.47 -16.86
N LEU A 600 -35.80 -2.35 -16.83
CA LEU A 600 -34.40 -2.26 -17.23
C LEU A 600 -33.51 -2.60 -16.03
N TYR A 601 -32.57 -3.52 -16.24
CA TYR A 601 -31.58 -3.88 -15.22
C TYR A 601 -30.21 -4.10 -15.87
N ARG A 602 -29.17 -4.24 -15.06
CA ARG A 602 -27.76 -4.22 -15.54
C ARG A 602 -27.43 -5.31 -16.57
N GLN A 603 -28.16 -6.42 -16.56
CA GLN A 603 -27.91 -7.60 -17.40
C GLN A 603 -29.01 -7.84 -18.45
N GLY A 604 -29.94 -6.89 -18.65
CA GLY A 604 -30.97 -7.05 -19.67
C GLY A 604 -32.19 -6.14 -19.53
N LEU A 605 -33.23 -6.52 -20.27
CA LEU A 605 -34.55 -5.90 -20.31
C LEU A 605 -35.61 -6.99 -20.08
N LEU A 606 -36.56 -6.74 -19.18
CA LEU A 606 -37.74 -7.55 -19.03
C LEU A 606 -38.95 -6.79 -19.60
N VAL A 607 -39.63 -7.40 -20.56
CA VAL A 607 -40.85 -6.88 -21.18
C VAL A 607 -42.04 -7.62 -20.58
N PHE A 608 -42.94 -6.90 -19.91
CA PHE A 608 -44.09 -7.51 -19.22
C PHE A 608 -45.33 -7.58 -20.12
N ASN A 609 -46.15 -8.62 -19.92
CA ASN A 609 -47.50 -8.74 -20.52
C ASN A 609 -47.51 -8.45 -22.03
N ILE A 610 -46.74 -9.20 -22.81
CA ILE A 610 -46.45 -8.94 -24.22
C ILE A 610 -47.72 -8.99 -25.09
N THR A 611 -47.89 -7.98 -25.93
CA THR A 611 -48.99 -7.85 -26.92
C THR A 611 -48.42 -7.64 -28.33
N GLU A 612 -49.29 -7.52 -29.33
CA GLU A 612 -48.87 -7.35 -30.72
C GLU A 612 -48.08 -6.07 -30.94
N ALA A 613 -48.40 -5.01 -30.18
CA ALA A 613 -47.70 -3.74 -30.22
C ALA A 613 -46.23 -3.83 -29.75
N ASP A 614 -45.87 -4.89 -29.01
CA ASP A 614 -44.51 -5.10 -28.50
C ASP A 614 -43.64 -5.91 -29.47
N SER A 615 -44.22 -6.44 -30.55
CA SER A 615 -43.47 -7.16 -31.58
C SER A 615 -42.62 -6.18 -32.38
N GLY A 616 -41.35 -6.52 -32.58
CA GLY A 616 -40.41 -5.66 -33.29
C GLY A 616 -38.97 -5.81 -32.82
N ARG A 617 -38.12 -4.88 -33.26
CA ARG A 617 -36.68 -4.92 -33.02
C ARG A 617 -36.33 -4.23 -31.71
N TYR A 618 -35.59 -4.95 -30.87
CA TYR A 618 -35.00 -4.43 -29.64
C TYR A 618 -33.48 -4.44 -29.75
N ASP A 619 -32.86 -3.26 -29.68
CA ASP A 619 -31.41 -3.13 -29.68
C ASP A 619 -30.92 -2.74 -28.28
N CYS A 620 -29.96 -3.49 -27.76
CA CYS A 620 -29.22 -3.12 -26.57
C CYS A 620 -27.91 -2.43 -26.97
N GLN A 621 -27.70 -1.23 -26.46
CA GLN A 621 -26.48 -0.45 -26.64
C GLN A 621 -25.76 -0.27 -25.30
N SER A 622 -24.45 -0.47 -25.29
CA SER A 622 -23.54 -0.09 -24.21
C SER A 622 -23.08 1.33 -24.44
N VAL A 623 -23.17 2.18 -23.43
CA VAL A 623 -22.76 3.59 -23.48
C VAL A 623 -21.65 3.82 -22.46
N GLU A 624 -20.44 4.07 -22.95
CA GLU A 624 -19.24 4.33 -22.15
C GLU A 624 -18.76 5.77 -22.37
N LYS A 625 -18.48 6.51 -21.28
CA LYS A 625 -17.97 7.89 -21.36
C LYS A 625 -16.45 7.88 -21.45
N VAL A 626 -15.89 8.41 -22.53
CA VAL A 626 -14.45 8.51 -22.75
C VAL A 626 -14.10 9.93 -23.17
N GLY A 627 -13.22 10.61 -22.42
CA GLY A 627 -12.78 11.98 -22.73
C GLY A 627 -13.93 13.00 -22.84
N GLY A 628 -15.02 12.81 -22.11
CA GLY A 628 -16.22 13.66 -22.16
C GLY A 628 -17.19 13.34 -23.30
N ARG A 629 -16.90 12.35 -24.15
CA ARG A 629 -17.79 11.88 -25.22
C ARG A 629 -18.48 10.57 -24.80
N GLU A 630 -19.73 10.40 -25.19
CA GLU A 630 -20.46 9.14 -25.03
C GLU A 630 -20.23 8.27 -26.27
N LEU A 631 -19.59 7.12 -26.08
CA LEU A 631 -19.40 6.12 -27.12
C LEU A 631 -20.51 5.08 -27.00
N PHE A 632 -21.25 4.90 -28.10
CA PHE A 632 -22.36 3.95 -28.20
C PHE A 632 -21.87 2.71 -28.94
N THR A 633 -22.16 1.54 -28.39
CA THR A 633 -21.88 0.26 -29.03
C THR A 633 -23.10 -0.62 -28.91
N THR A 634 -23.70 -1.02 -30.02
CA THR A 634 -24.72 -2.08 -29.99
C THR A 634 -24.06 -3.36 -29.49
N VAL A 635 -24.61 -3.98 -28.44
CA VAL A 635 -24.12 -5.22 -27.83
C VAL A 635 -24.93 -6.41 -28.33
N GLU A 636 -26.25 -6.28 -28.34
CA GLU A 636 -27.17 -7.33 -28.78
C GLU A 636 -28.35 -6.73 -29.53
N SER A 637 -28.90 -7.49 -30.47
CA SER A 637 -30.08 -7.11 -31.23
C SER A 637 -31.05 -8.29 -31.27
N TYR A 638 -32.31 -8.02 -30.93
CA TYR A 638 -33.39 -9.00 -30.86
C TYR A 638 -34.53 -8.60 -31.78
N VAL A 639 -35.23 -9.57 -32.35
CA VAL A 639 -36.55 -9.40 -32.95
C VAL A 639 -37.54 -10.24 -32.15
N LEU A 640 -38.43 -9.55 -31.44
CA LEU A 640 -39.48 -10.18 -30.65
C LEU A 640 -40.72 -10.37 -31.52
N ASN A 641 -41.19 -11.61 -31.62
CA ASN A 641 -42.39 -11.98 -32.36
C ASN A 641 -43.39 -12.65 -31.41
N LEU A 642 -44.68 -12.37 -31.60
CA LEU A 642 -45.73 -13.12 -30.93
C LEU A 642 -45.86 -14.53 -31.49
N TRP A 643 -46.09 -15.51 -30.62
CA TRP A 643 -46.44 -16.86 -31.03
C TRP A 643 -47.80 -16.87 -31.74
N SER A 644 -47.82 -17.41 -32.95
CA SER A 644 -49.00 -17.60 -33.81
C SER A 644 -48.91 -18.98 -34.45
N GLU A 645 -50.04 -19.66 -34.64
CA GLU A 645 -50.10 -20.96 -35.33
C GLU A 645 -49.50 -20.89 -36.76
N SER A 646 -49.47 -19.71 -37.38
CA SER A 646 -48.86 -19.49 -38.71
C SER A 646 -47.33 -19.52 -38.74
N LEU A 647 -46.64 -19.23 -37.62
CA LEU A 647 -45.16 -19.15 -37.55
C LEU A 647 -44.48 -20.54 -37.54
N VAL A 648 -45.24 -21.62 -37.33
CA VAL A 648 -44.77 -23.01 -37.44
C VAL A 648 -44.34 -23.35 -38.87
N SER A 649 -44.83 -22.61 -39.87
CA SER A 649 -44.51 -22.83 -41.29
C SER A 649 -43.16 -22.25 -41.73
N LEU A 650 -42.63 -21.22 -41.04
CA LEU A 650 -41.35 -20.56 -41.39
C LEU A 650 -40.13 -21.19 -40.73
N VAL A 651 -40.26 -21.78 -39.53
CA VAL A 651 -39.14 -22.41 -38.81
C VAL A 651 -38.82 -23.81 -39.34
N LYS A 652 -39.74 -24.45 -40.07
CA LYS A 652 -39.50 -25.75 -40.72
C LYS A 652 -38.60 -25.67 -41.98
N GLY A 653 -38.19 -24.48 -42.41
CA GLY A 653 -37.40 -24.26 -43.64
C GLY A 653 -35.88 -24.30 -43.50
N SER A 654 -35.32 -24.37 -42.28
CA SER A 654 -33.87 -24.45 -42.07
C SER A 654 -33.52 -25.64 -41.15
N SER A 655 -33.38 -26.81 -41.75
CA SER A 655 -32.90 -28.02 -41.08
C SER A 655 -31.37 -28.05 -41.06
N GLU A 656 -30.78 -27.80 -39.90
CA GLU A 656 -29.69 -28.62 -39.32
C GLU A 656 -29.51 -28.20 -37.85
N TRP A 657 -30.08 -29.00 -36.95
CA TRP A 657 -29.86 -28.90 -35.50
C TRP A 657 -28.65 -29.78 -35.12
N PRO A 658 -27.65 -29.27 -34.39
CA PRO A 658 -26.71 -30.13 -33.67
C PRO A 658 -27.47 -30.86 -32.55
N GLN A 659 -27.26 -32.16 -32.46
CA GLN A 659 -27.82 -33.01 -31.41
C GLN A 659 -27.44 -32.50 -30.02
N ALA A 660 -28.45 -32.31 -29.16
CA ALA A 660 -28.26 -32.07 -27.75
C ALA A 660 -27.77 -33.36 -27.07
N GLU A 661 -26.58 -33.29 -26.48
CA GLU A 661 -26.07 -34.32 -25.59
C GLU A 661 -26.95 -34.45 -24.34
N THR A 662 -27.26 -35.71 -24.05
CA THR A 662 -27.78 -36.34 -22.83
C THR A 662 -27.77 -35.51 -21.54
N ALA A 663 -28.95 -35.42 -20.91
CA ALA A 663 -29.13 -35.04 -19.52
C ALA A 663 -28.45 -36.02 -18.54
N PRO A 664 -27.94 -35.56 -17.38
CA PRO A 664 -27.40 -36.43 -16.34
C PRO A 664 -28.51 -37.22 -15.60
N PRO A 665 -28.18 -38.36 -14.97
CA PRO A 665 -29.16 -39.31 -14.47
C PRO A 665 -29.90 -38.83 -13.21
N SER A 666 -31.16 -39.21 -13.14
CA SER A 666 -32.08 -39.07 -12.01
C SER A 666 -31.54 -39.71 -10.73
N PHE A 667 -31.41 -38.92 -9.67
CA PHE A 667 -31.20 -39.41 -8.31
C PHE A 667 -32.58 -39.71 -7.67
N LYS A 668 -32.84 -40.97 -7.32
CA LYS A 668 -33.99 -41.37 -6.50
C LYS A 668 -33.76 -40.89 -5.07
N SER A 669 -34.58 -39.97 -4.57
CA SER A 669 -34.67 -39.67 -3.13
C SER A 669 -35.95 -40.24 -2.54
N ASP A 670 -35.73 -41.09 -1.56
CA ASP A 670 -36.67 -41.85 -0.74
C ASP A 670 -37.72 -40.97 -0.05
N SER A 671 -38.97 -41.44 -0.05
CA SER A 671 -40.10 -40.76 0.61
C SER A 671 -40.06 -40.97 2.12
N ARG A 672 -39.75 -39.93 2.90
CA ARG A 672 -40.18 -39.84 4.31
C ARG A 672 -41.01 -38.59 4.53
N ARG A 673 -42.22 -38.81 5.05
CA ARG A 673 -43.19 -37.82 5.52
C ARG A 673 -42.51 -36.77 6.40
N TYR A 674 -42.61 -35.51 6.00
CA TYR A 674 -42.66 -34.39 6.93
C TYR A 674 -43.94 -33.61 6.67
N ARG A 675 -44.59 -33.23 7.78
CA ARG A 675 -45.96 -32.72 7.86
C ARG A 675 -45.95 -31.21 7.55
N ASP A 676 -46.71 -30.77 6.56
CA ASP A 676 -46.93 -29.34 6.28
C ASP A 676 -47.67 -28.66 7.45
N PRO A 677 -47.23 -27.47 7.90
CA PRO A 677 -48.10 -26.54 8.62
C PRO A 677 -48.83 -25.60 7.64
N ALA A 678 -50.11 -25.38 7.93
CA ALA A 678 -51.02 -24.52 7.17
C ALA A 678 -50.59 -23.03 7.11
N PRO A 679 -51.05 -22.26 6.09
CA PRO A 679 -50.61 -20.89 5.85
C PRO A 679 -51.30 -19.89 6.78
N TRP A 680 -50.51 -19.10 7.52
CA TRP A 680 -50.97 -17.95 8.28
C TRP A 680 -50.87 -16.67 7.44
N GLY A 681 -51.96 -15.90 7.41
CA GLY A 681 -52.24 -14.87 6.42
C GLY A 681 -51.43 -13.58 6.50
N ALA A 682 -51.43 -12.89 5.35
CA ALA A 682 -50.81 -11.60 5.01
C ALA A 682 -51.33 -10.37 5.78
N GLN A 683 -51.92 -10.55 6.98
CA GLN A 683 -52.47 -9.47 7.80
C GLN A 683 -51.51 -8.99 8.90
N ASN A 684 -50.44 -9.74 9.20
CA ASN A 684 -49.51 -9.45 10.30
C ASN A 684 -48.25 -8.63 9.91
N GLU A 685 -47.84 -8.60 8.64
CA GLU A 685 -46.64 -7.83 8.23
C GLU A 685 -46.86 -6.31 8.28
N LYS A 686 -48.07 -5.83 7.99
CA LYS A 686 -48.41 -4.40 8.11
C LYS A 686 -48.47 -3.93 9.57
N ILE A 687 -48.75 -4.84 10.51
CA ILE A 687 -48.81 -4.53 11.94
C ILE A 687 -47.39 -4.48 12.51
N LEU A 688 -46.53 -5.44 12.15
CA LEU A 688 -45.12 -5.44 12.56
C LEU A 688 -44.34 -4.23 12.01
N SER A 689 -44.59 -3.83 10.77
CA SER A 689 -44.01 -2.62 10.17
C SER A 689 -44.43 -1.34 10.93
N LYS A 690 -45.71 -1.22 11.29
CA LYS A 690 -46.20 -0.07 12.07
C LYS A 690 -45.64 -0.05 13.50
N ILE A 691 -45.47 -1.21 14.13
CA ILE A 691 -44.86 -1.33 15.46
C ILE A 691 -43.37 -0.94 15.40
N PHE A 692 -42.64 -1.37 14.38
CA PHE A 692 -41.23 -1.01 14.19
C PHE A 692 -41.03 0.48 13.96
N ILE A 693 -41.87 1.10 13.13
CA ILE A 693 -41.82 2.55 12.87
C ILE A 693 -42.17 3.33 14.14
N SER A 694 -43.15 2.85 14.93
CA SER A 694 -43.53 3.47 16.20
C SER A 694 -42.42 3.36 17.24
N LEU A 695 -41.78 2.19 17.37
CA LEU A 695 -40.63 1.97 18.26
C LEU A 695 -39.43 2.84 17.87
N PHE A 696 -39.15 2.96 16.57
CA PHE A 696 -38.06 3.81 16.08
C PHE A 696 -38.34 5.30 16.32
N ALA A 697 -39.58 5.74 16.10
CA ALA A 697 -40.00 7.11 16.42
C ALA A 697 -39.89 7.37 17.93
N PHE A 698 -40.30 6.43 18.78
CA PHE A 698 -40.23 6.58 20.23
C PHE A 698 -38.78 6.64 20.73
N LEU A 699 -37.89 5.81 20.20
CA LEU A 699 -36.45 5.86 20.49
C LEU A 699 -35.82 7.17 20.02
N PHE A 700 -36.18 7.64 18.83
CA PHE A 700 -35.68 8.90 18.29
C PHE A 700 -36.13 10.10 19.14
N PHE A 701 -37.41 10.18 19.51
CA PHE A 701 -37.92 11.23 20.39
C PHE A 701 -37.39 11.13 21.82
N SER A 702 -37.13 9.92 22.33
CA SER A 702 -36.52 9.71 23.64
C SER A 702 -35.04 10.13 23.68
N LEU A 703 -34.30 9.89 22.59
CA LEU A 703 -32.93 10.38 22.45
C LEU A 703 -32.89 11.90 22.24
N LEU A 704 -33.86 12.45 21.51
CA LEU A 704 -33.98 13.90 21.33
C LEU A 704 -34.33 14.59 22.65
N SER A 705 -35.27 14.04 23.42
CA SER A 705 -35.64 14.55 24.75
C SER A 705 -34.52 14.35 25.76
N TRP A 706 -33.78 13.23 25.73
CA TRP A 706 -32.58 13.03 26.55
C TRP A 706 -31.49 14.07 26.26
N ASN A 707 -31.25 14.38 24.98
CA ASN A 707 -30.33 15.45 24.60
C ASN A 707 -30.86 16.84 24.97
N PHE A 708 -32.17 17.07 24.93
CA PHE A 708 -32.79 18.33 25.39
C PHE A 708 -32.70 18.48 26.92
N VAL A 709 -32.91 17.41 27.69
CA VAL A 709 -32.76 17.39 29.16
C VAL A 709 -31.29 17.56 29.57
N LYS A 710 -30.33 16.94 28.86
CA LYS A 710 -28.90 17.22 29.06
C LYS A 710 -28.51 18.65 28.64
N GLY A 711 -29.11 19.18 27.59
CA GLY A 711 -28.95 20.58 27.17
C GLY A 711 -29.49 21.57 28.20
N LEU A 712 -30.65 21.28 28.81
CA LEU A 712 -31.25 22.07 29.90
C LEU A 712 -30.53 21.90 31.24
N ALA A 713 -29.84 20.77 31.47
CA ALA A 713 -28.97 20.57 32.64
C ALA A 713 -27.64 21.35 32.53
N CYS A 714 -27.16 21.63 31.31
CA CYS A 714 -26.00 22.51 31.08
C CYS A 714 -26.34 24.02 31.08
N LEU A 715 -27.63 24.39 31.09
CA LEU A 715 -28.10 25.78 31.13
C LEU A 715 -28.68 26.19 32.50
N ARG A 716 -28.54 25.35 33.54
CA ARG A 716 -29.01 25.65 34.91
C ARG A 716 -27.92 25.77 35.96
N THR A 717 -26.65 25.77 35.57
CA THR A 717 -25.53 26.20 36.42
C THR A 717 -24.84 27.39 35.80
N THR A 718 -25.55 28.51 35.72
CA THR A 718 -24.95 29.86 35.73
C THR A 718 -26.05 30.89 35.97
N VAL A 719 -25.86 31.65 37.06
CA VAL A 719 -26.51 32.93 37.42
C VAL A 719 -27.82 32.90 38.24
N GLN A 720 -27.72 33.08 39.56
CA GLN A 720 -28.25 34.23 40.34
C GLN A 720 -27.89 34.08 41.83
N GLU A 721 -27.02 34.95 42.37
CA GLU A 721 -27.35 36.18 43.14
C GLU A 721 -27.99 35.94 44.54
N LYS A 722 -27.23 36.21 45.62
CA LYS A 722 -27.44 37.30 46.61
C LYS A 722 -26.77 37.05 47.98
N ALA A 723 -26.13 38.11 48.47
CA ALA A 723 -25.59 38.36 49.81
C ALA A 723 -26.73 38.59 50.86
N PRO A 724 -26.49 39.16 52.07
CA PRO A 724 -25.62 38.80 53.21
C PRO A 724 -26.40 38.77 54.57
N ASN A 725 -25.73 38.41 55.68
CA ASN A 725 -25.90 38.81 57.12
C ASN A 725 -25.13 37.80 58.01
N THR A 726 -24.36 38.07 59.08
CA THR A 726 -24.20 39.22 59.99
C THR A 726 -22.89 39.07 60.83
N ILE A 727 -22.11 40.16 60.92
CA ILE A 727 -21.40 40.80 62.07
C ILE A 727 -20.90 39.98 63.30
N LYS A 728 -19.58 40.10 63.60
CA LYS A 728 -18.96 40.77 64.79
C LYS A 728 -17.45 41.00 64.53
N LEU A 729 -17.00 42.26 64.36
CA LEU A 729 -16.18 43.11 65.27
C LEU A 729 -14.94 42.39 65.84
N ASP A 730 -13.69 42.83 65.59
CA ASP A 730 -13.13 44.13 66.03
C ASP A 730 -12.06 44.76 65.09
N SER A 731 -12.10 46.11 65.10
CA SER A 731 -11.05 47.17 64.95
C SER A 731 -9.64 46.83 64.41
N LEU A 732 -8.89 47.67 63.69
CA LEU A 732 -8.79 49.14 63.59
C LEU A 732 -7.77 49.44 62.45
N GLY A 733 -7.90 50.57 61.73
CA GLY A 733 -6.73 51.30 61.17
C GLY A 733 -6.48 51.29 59.66
N GLU A 734 -7.01 52.33 58.99
CA GLU A 734 -6.33 53.22 58.01
C GLU A 734 -5.75 52.69 56.67
N LEU A 735 -6.44 53.09 55.58
CA LEU A 735 -5.91 53.50 54.27
C LEU A 735 -5.13 54.85 54.41
N PRO A 736 -4.39 55.42 53.41
CA PRO A 736 -4.58 55.21 51.96
C PRO A 736 -3.35 55.39 51.01
N LEU A 737 -3.59 55.14 49.70
CA LEU A 737 -3.09 55.84 48.47
C LEU A 737 -1.55 55.89 48.25
N GLU A 738 -0.94 55.91 47.06
CA GLU A 738 -1.26 56.23 45.67
C GLU A 738 -0.03 55.75 44.83
N SER A 739 -0.22 55.11 43.67
CA SER A 739 0.15 55.58 42.31
C SER A 739 1.63 55.61 41.87
N GLU A 740 1.80 55.24 40.59
CA GLU A 740 2.86 55.57 39.61
C GLU A 740 4.14 54.69 39.46
N GLU A 741 4.35 54.33 38.18
CA GLU A 741 5.57 53.92 37.46
C GLU A 741 6.72 54.96 37.56
N PRO A 742 7.90 54.86 36.88
CA PRO A 742 8.71 53.72 36.40
C PRO A 742 10.26 53.88 36.65
N SER A 743 11.02 52.85 36.29
CA SER A 743 12.40 52.92 35.72
C SER A 743 13.66 53.22 36.58
N HIS A 744 14.75 52.60 36.10
CA HIS A 744 16.19 52.90 36.24
C HIS A 744 17.03 52.35 37.42
N ARG A 745 17.83 51.31 37.06
CA ARG A 745 19.31 51.31 37.00
C ARG A 745 20.07 51.63 38.30
N LYS A 746 20.85 50.64 38.80
CA LYS A 746 22.30 50.80 39.07
C LYS A 746 22.99 49.48 39.46
N GLN A 747 24.17 49.29 38.86
CA GLN A 747 25.25 48.41 39.26
C GLN A 747 25.96 48.95 40.52
N ALA A 748 26.44 48.04 41.38
CA ALA A 748 27.70 48.12 42.14
C ALA A 748 27.97 46.73 42.77
N THR A 749 28.85 45.87 42.26
CA THR A 749 30.30 45.71 42.53
C THR A 749 30.78 45.72 44.00
N LEU A 750 31.39 44.57 44.37
CA LEU A 750 32.65 44.33 45.12
C LEU A 750 32.70 44.31 46.66
N ALA A 751 33.04 43.14 47.21
CA ALA A 751 34.13 42.79 48.16
C ALA A 751 33.80 41.42 48.80
N VAL A 752 34.53 40.30 48.65
CA VAL A 752 35.93 39.90 49.00
C VAL A 752 36.18 39.65 50.49
N ASN A 753 36.76 38.45 50.75
CA ASN A 753 37.36 37.83 51.96
C ASN A 753 36.40 37.06 52.90
N SER A 754 36.74 35.87 53.44
CA SER A 754 37.90 34.98 53.32
C SER A 754 37.69 33.69 54.15
N SER A 755 38.41 32.62 53.77
CA SER A 755 39.05 31.54 54.58
C SER A 755 38.26 30.45 55.34
N SER A 756 38.73 29.20 55.12
CA SER A 756 39.00 28.07 56.06
C SER A 756 38.44 26.73 55.51
N SER A 757 39.22 25.88 54.83
CA SER A 757 40.17 24.86 55.31
C SER A 757 39.56 23.68 56.08
N LEU A 758 39.59 22.47 55.50
CA LEU A 758 40.19 21.22 56.04
C LEU A 758 39.60 19.95 55.37
N MET A 759 40.48 19.11 54.81
CA MET A 759 40.28 17.68 54.51
C MET A 759 40.64 16.82 55.76
N PRO A 760 40.89 15.50 55.65
CA PRO A 760 39.94 14.38 55.66
C PRO A 760 40.21 13.42 56.85
N LEU A 761 39.38 12.40 57.10
CA LEU A 761 39.75 11.30 58.00
C LEU A 761 39.21 9.94 57.55
N VAL A 762 40.16 9.00 57.56
CA VAL A 762 40.11 7.55 57.37
C VAL A 762 39.61 6.88 58.65
N LEU A 763 38.98 5.70 58.54
CA LEU A 763 39.08 4.65 59.57
C LEU A 763 38.98 3.26 58.91
N SER A 764 39.89 2.38 59.35
CA SER A 764 40.12 0.99 58.96
C SER A 764 40.15 0.11 60.22
N SER A 765 39.70 -1.15 60.14
CA SER A 765 40.15 -2.35 60.90
C SER A 765 39.08 -3.45 60.71
N SER A 766 39.33 -4.77 60.62
CA SER A 766 40.52 -5.64 60.71
C SER A 766 40.09 -7.12 60.48
N GLU A 767 40.99 -7.91 59.85
CA GLU A 767 41.39 -9.34 60.10
C GLU A 767 40.36 -10.49 60.22
N GLY A 768 40.60 -11.73 59.74
CA GLY A 768 41.83 -12.35 59.20
C GLY A 768 41.67 -13.83 58.73
N ASP A 769 42.77 -14.35 58.17
CA ASP A 769 43.29 -15.75 58.10
C ASP A 769 42.46 -16.91 57.44
N SER A 770 43.01 -17.92 56.74
CA SER A 770 44.37 -18.26 56.27
C SER A 770 44.35 -19.55 55.39
N ARG A 771 45.45 -19.76 54.62
CA ARG A 771 46.12 -21.04 54.21
C ARG A 771 45.79 -21.81 52.89
N ASN A 772 46.86 -21.87 52.05
CA ASN A 772 47.53 -23.03 51.42
C ASN A 772 46.82 -23.86 50.32
N ALA A 773 47.45 -24.38 49.24
CA ALA A 773 48.84 -24.41 48.77
C ALA A 773 48.95 -24.93 47.30
N SER A 774 50.09 -24.60 46.66
CA SER A 774 50.91 -25.42 45.72
C SER A 774 50.31 -26.00 44.42
N ALA A 775 50.78 -25.57 43.24
CA ALA A 775 51.87 -26.17 42.42
C ALA A 775 51.29 -27.06 41.29
N SER A 776 51.80 -27.21 40.07
CA SER A 776 52.99 -26.73 39.36
C SER A 776 52.86 -27.09 37.86
N ASN A 777 53.67 -26.42 37.03
CA ASN A 777 54.36 -26.93 35.83
C ASN A 777 53.64 -27.25 34.51
N ASN A 778 53.98 -26.37 33.55
CA ASN A 778 54.76 -26.63 32.32
C ASN A 778 54.18 -27.32 31.08
N ALA A 779 54.57 -26.67 29.98
CA ALA A 779 54.96 -27.20 28.67
C ALA A 779 53.91 -27.20 27.54
N ALA A 780 54.18 -26.32 26.58
CA ALA A 780 53.71 -26.26 25.20
C ALA A 780 54.25 -27.44 24.34
N PRO A 781 54.22 -27.40 23.00
CA PRO A 781 53.13 -27.15 22.03
C PRO A 781 53.01 -28.34 21.02
N VAL A 782 52.32 -28.11 19.89
CA VAL A 782 52.35 -28.85 18.61
C VAL A 782 51.31 -29.97 18.45
N GLN A 783 50.18 -29.65 17.81
CA GLN A 783 49.93 -29.91 16.38
C GLN A 783 48.71 -29.12 15.89
#